data_AF-A0A1Q4XXC5-F1
#
_entry.id   AF-A0A1Q4XXC5-F1
#
_cell.length_a   1.000
_cell.length_b   1.000
_cell.length_c   1.000
_cell.angle_alpha   90.00
_cell.angle_beta   90.00
_cell.angle_gamma   90.00
#
_symmetry.space_group_name_H-M   'P 1'
#
loop_
_entity.id
_entity.type
_entity.pdbx_description
1 polymer ?
#
loop_
_entity_poly.entity_id
_entity_poly.type
_entity_poly.pdbx_seq_one_letter_code
_entity_poly.pdbx_strand_id
1 'polypeptide(L)'
;MVLGGAGLVVALVAGLVVWLSWPTGSADPGGAAASASAAPPAEVGAAAADALQAWSAVQLTVTYRPGIFGEQDPPVTEADLTVTADGQAAGTLREPEVGSADAAWSEGQLYLRGDPEFWAQQGPQYANVLSSAGRWVKPEKRSGYYMLDNFGVDAGTITPKALAELVRQVTSDPDVQRDGPWQTPDGHAATAYTARGWTVLIGDEAPHAVLALGGDPHAGGSPIHPAAWRPAGPMVAGAAVYRPQQADTPDTDDTRPYVSMAPRQATQDKADATRSAVASAAAEAVTDDEANRPGGRPAPSGPEFEINSLNPSLCTTPTCTHTVEVTNSGGQAADATLYTNDPGDPGAPSPLGVLAPGGSKQVTFTHTNLARGTGGTVRYTVNAWVYSSALYGPDPDVTERLRARGLQPDKQSELSSIDVPQRPEATRLLDAMTKDTPASGTDAVKVNASALKALDRANRSGQLPLWAKVVDSGRLQNPGDLRRRINEAGGEELGKDNMKNKRRQLEHVVHLLRTDPTARVWYDGNYTADDGNQYHADEIYTSTKDGKTVKRCVQIKSLTSLGSLGTHMRDGARQLNGLKDGSDENCPPGFERVLVIELEHNVGPGMEYGGIRPVVEAFLKADKNQQARQNLCGSDRTNLVDRLVVVNGAGTHEWTDLGKTLGVPC
;
A
#
# COMPACT_ATOMS: atom_id res chain seq x y z
N MET A 1 23.29 27.82 37.90
CA MET A 1 24.34 28.59 37.21
C MET A 1 25.24 27.58 36.52
N VAL A 2 25.32 27.66 35.18
CA VAL A 2 26.09 26.82 34.21
C VAL A 2 25.67 25.34 34.15
N LEU A 3 24.72 24.86 33.32
CA LEU A 3 24.60 24.78 31.84
C LEU A 3 25.73 24.01 31.11
N GLY A 4 25.39 22.84 30.57
CA GLY A 4 26.05 22.11 29.49
C GLY A 4 25.32 20.77 29.32
N GLY A 5 24.65 20.43 28.22
CA GLY A 5 24.61 20.97 26.87
C GLY A 5 24.44 19.75 25.96
N ALA A 6 23.19 19.38 25.70
CA ALA A 6 22.79 18.21 24.92
C ALA A 6 23.16 18.36 23.42
N GLY A 7 23.63 17.28 22.80
CA GLY A 7 23.81 17.15 21.36
C GLY A 7 22.94 16.02 20.81
N LEU A 8 21.63 16.25 20.77
CA LEU A 8 20.64 15.35 20.17
C LEU A 8 20.60 15.63 18.67
N VAL A 9 21.20 14.77 17.83
CA VAL A 9 21.09 14.87 16.37
C VAL A 9 19.81 14.13 15.95
N VAL A 10 18.71 14.86 15.86
CA VAL A 10 17.45 14.39 15.27
C VAL A 10 17.58 14.55 13.76
N ALA A 11 17.82 13.45 13.05
CA ALA A 11 17.67 13.39 11.61
C ALA A 11 16.17 13.37 11.28
N LEU A 12 15.63 14.55 10.99
CA LEU A 12 14.25 14.77 10.59
C LEU A 12 14.10 14.31 9.13
N VAL A 13 13.78 13.02 8.92
CA VAL A 13 13.44 12.46 7.62
C VAL A 13 12.02 12.90 7.27
N ALA A 14 11.90 14.11 6.73
CA ALA A 14 10.71 14.52 6.01
C ALA A 14 10.71 13.80 4.66
N GLY A 15 9.72 12.93 4.45
CA GLY A 15 9.37 12.40 3.13
C GLY A 15 8.93 13.54 2.22
N LEU A 16 9.91 14.22 1.65
CA LEU A 16 9.75 15.25 0.65
C LEU A 16 10.22 14.63 -0.66
N VAL A 17 9.29 14.46 -1.60
CA VAL A 17 9.65 14.34 -3.01
C VAL A 17 10.30 15.69 -3.37
N VAL A 18 11.61 15.77 -3.22
CA VAL A 18 12.39 16.97 -3.53
C VAL A 18 12.41 17.09 -5.05
N TRP A 19 11.58 17.97 -5.58
CA TRP A 19 11.76 18.57 -6.90
C TRP A 19 13.07 19.38 -6.86
N LEU A 20 14.16 18.80 -7.36
CA LEU A 20 15.41 19.52 -7.57
C LEU A 20 15.34 20.26 -8.91
N SER A 21 15.17 21.57 -8.82
CA SER A 21 15.32 22.52 -9.91
C SER A 21 16.83 22.71 -10.19
N TRP A 22 17.28 22.30 -11.37
CA TRP A 22 18.58 22.68 -11.93
C TRP A 22 18.34 23.76 -13.01
N PRO A 23 19.32 24.62 -13.31
CA PRO A 23 19.06 25.89 -14.00
C PRO A 23 18.47 25.68 -15.40
N THR A 24 17.29 26.25 -15.64
CA THR A 24 16.57 26.21 -16.91
C THR A 24 17.30 27.04 -17.97
N GLY A 25 18.03 26.37 -18.85
CA GLY A 25 18.40 26.91 -20.15
C GLY A 25 17.28 26.60 -21.15
N SER A 26 16.52 27.61 -21.53
CA SER A 26 15.48 27.52 -22.56
C SER A 26 16.10 27.34 -23.95
N ALA A 27 15.83 26.21 -24.61
CA ALA A 27 16.02 26.04 -26.05
C ALA A 27 14.77 25.42 -26.67
N ASP A 28 14.31 26.02 -27.76
CA ASP A 28 13.10 25.68 -28.52
C ASP A 28 13.07 24.21 -28.99
N PRO A 29 11.95 23.47 -28.81
CA PRO A 29 11.78 22.14 -29.37
C PRO A 29 11.20 22.27 -30.79
N GLY A 30 12.02 22.76 -31.72
CA GLY A 30 11.65 23.06 -33.09
C GLY A 30 12.57 22.41 -34.10
N GLY A 31 12.70 21.09 -34.07
CA GLY A 31 13.34 20.32 -35.15
C GLY A 31 14.54 19.49 -34.73
N ALA A 32 14.30 18.22 -34.39
CA ALA A 32 15.27 17.13 -34.50
C ALA A 32 14.54 15.78 -34.45
N ALA A 33 13.74 15.49 -35.46
CA ALA A 33 13.40 14.11 -35.78
C ALA A 33 14.58 13.52 -36.57
N ALA A 34 15.53 12.91 -35.84
CA ALA A 34 16.51 11.89 -36.26
C ALA A 34 17.82 12.07 -35.49
N SER A 35 18.07 11.19 -34.51
CA SER A 35 19.39 10.62 -34.19
C SER A 35 19.21 9.56 -33.11
N ALA A 36 18.66 8.40 -33.48
CA ALA A 36 19.08 7.19 -32.76
C ALA A 36 20.60 7.11 -32.96
N SER A 37 21.37 7.01 -31.88
CA SER A 37 22.82 6.86 -31.96
C SER A 37 23.18 5.82 -33.03
N ALA A 38 23.90 6.27 -34.07
CA ALA A 38 24.35 5.41 -35.17
C ALA A 38 25.39 4.38 -34.71
N ALA A 39 25.86 4.47 -33.47
CA ALA A 39 26.79 3.53 -32.89
C ALA A 39 26.11 2.15 -32.66
N PRO A 40 26.82 1.03 -32.86
CA PRO A 40 26.36 -0.30 -32.52
C PRO A 40 25.88 -0.40 -31.05
N PRO A 41 24.87 -1.23 -30.73
CA PRO A 41 24.31 -1.28 -29.37
C PRO A 41 25.38 -1.64 -28.34
N ALA A 42 26.27 -2.57 -28.70
CA ALA A 42 27.38 -3.00 -27.87
C ALA A 42 28.38 -1.88 -27.53
N GLU A 43 28.60 -0.92 -28.43
CA GLU A 43 29.51 0.22 -28.17
C GLU A 43 28.88 1.21 -27.18
N VAL A 44 27.61 1.55 -27.40
CA VAL A 44 26.85 2.41 -26.47
C VAL A 44 26.77 1.78 -25.09
N GLY A 45 26.44 0.48 -25.04
CA GLY A 45 26.35 -0.27 -23.80
C GLY A 45 27.69 -0.45 -23.08
N ALA A 46 28.79 -0.63 -23.81
CA ALA A 46 30.12 -0.69 -23.23
C ALA A 46 30.50 0.64 -22.55
N ALA A 47 30.28 1.77 -23.23
CA ALA A 47 30.54 3.10 -22.66
C ALA A 47 29.68 3.39 -21.42
N ALA A 48 28.38 3.07 -21.49
CA ALA A 48 27.46 3.22 -20.38
C ALA A 48 27.87 2.35 -19.17
N ALA A 49 28.26 1.10 -19.42
CA ALA A 49 28.70 0.17 -18.40
C ALA A 49 30.05 0.59 -17.78
N ASP A 50 30.99 1.12 -18.56
CA ASP A 50 32.27 1.64 -18.06
C ASP A 50 32.04 2.84 -17.13
N ALA A 51 31.14 3.76 -17.50
CA ALA A 51 30.77 4.89 -16.67
C ALA A 51 30.12 4.44 -15.35
N LEU A 52 29.20 3.47 -15.42
CA LEU A 52 28.51 2.91 -14.25
C LEU A 52 29.47 2.16 -13.31
N GLN A 53 30.36 1.33 -13.87
CA GLN A 53 31.33 0.54 -13.11
C GLN A 53 32.34 1.41 -12.35
N ALA A 54 32.58 2.64 -12.80
CA ALA A 54 33.49 3.58 -12.16
C ALA A 54 32.92 4.18 -10.85
N TRP A 55 31.63 4.00 -10.56
CA TRP A 55 31.02 4.53 -9.35
C TRP A 55 31.45 3.74 -8.09
N SER A 56 31.79 4.45 -7.01
CA SER A 56 32.11 3.81 -5.72
C SER A 56 30.86 3.30 -4.99
N ALA A 57 29.69 3.83 -5.33
CA ALA A 57 28.38 3.37 -4.89
C ALA A 57 27.28 3.87 -5.84
N VAL A 58 26.15 3.17 -5.86
CA VAL A 58 24.95 3.53 -6.60
C VAL A 58 23.81 3.83 -5.62
N GLN A 59 23.09 4.93 -5.85
CA GLN A 59 21.80 5.18 -5.25
C GLN A 59 20.72 4.65 -6.20
N LEU A 60 19.78 3.86 -5.69
CA LEU A 60 18.75 3.19 -6.47
C LEU A 60 17.39 3.52 -5.89
N THR A 61 16.46 3.89 -6.77
CA THR A 61 15.04 3.66 -6.52
C THR A 61 14.68 2.35 -7.20
N VAL A 62 14.20 1.39 -6.42
CA VAL A 62 13.87 0.03 -6.85
C VAL A 62 12.38 -0.19 -6.64
N THR A 63 11.72 -0.79 -7.61
CA THR A 63 10.39 -1.33 -7.45
C THR A 63 10.41 -2.80 -7.78
N TYR A 64 9.96 -3.63 -6.85
CA TYR A 64 9.86 -5.07 -7.04
C TYR A 64 8.39 -5.50 -6.94
N ARG A 65 7.94 -6.18 -7.99
CA ARG A 65 6.68 -6.89 -8.01
C ARG A 65 6.96 -8.39 -7.89
N PRO A 66 6.48 -9.06 -6.84
CA PRO A 66 6.58 -10.51 -6.75
C PRO A 66 5.75 -11.18 -7.85
N GLY A 67 6.13 -12.39 -8.25
CA GLY A 67 5.33 -13.20 -9.16
C GLY A 67 4.00 -13.60 -8.53
N ILE A 68 2.93 -13.73 -9.34
CA ILE A 68 1.58 -14.02 -8.82
C ILE A 68 1.45 -15.49 -8.42
N PHE A 69 0.95 -15.78 -7.20
CA PHE A 69 0.57 -17.13 -6.73
C PHE A 69 -0.94 -17.23 -6.57
N GLY A 70 -1.56 -18.20 -7.24
CA GLY A 70 -2.99 -18.42 -7.13
C GLY A 70 -3.79 -17.13 -7.44
N GLU A 71 -4.68 -16.77 -6.53
CA GLU A 71 -5.58 -15.62 -6.64
C GLU A 71 -5.09 -14.39 -5.85
N GLN A 72 -3.87 -14.39 -5.30
CA GLN A 72 -3.36 -13.23 -4.56
C GLN A 72 -2.44 -12.40 -5.45
N ASP A 73 -2.78 -11.12 -5.69
CA ASP A 73 -1.86 -10.14 -6.29
C ASP A 73 -0.92 -9.66 -5.17
N PRO A 74 0.36 -10.07 -5.20
CA PRO A 74 1.27 -9.78 -4.11
C PRO A 74 1.62 -8.29 -4.09
N PRO A 75 1.87 -7.73 -2.90
CA PRO A 75 2.16 -6.32 -2.78
C PRO A 75 3.47 -5.94 -3.48
N VAL A 76 3.44 -4.78 -4.15
CA VAL A 76 4.62 -4.15 -4.72
C VAL A 76 5.46 -3.56 -3.59
N THR A 77 6.76 -3.85 -3.58
CA THR A 77 7.72 -3.24 -2.66
C THR A 77 8.56 -2.22 -3.41
N GLU A 78 8.59 -1.00 -2.90
CA GLU A 78 9.47 0.07 -3.30
C GLU A 78 10.68 0.10 -2.36
N ALA A 79 11.84 0.51 -2.86
CA ALA A 79 13.02 0.72 -2.05
C ALA A 79 13.83 1.91 -2.54
N ASP A 80 14.31 2.72 -1.62
CA ASP A 80 15.33 3.72 -1.87
C ASP A 80 16.60 3.28 -1.16
N LEU A 81 17.57 2.78 -1.94
CA LEU A 81 18.77 2.14 -1.43
C LEU A 81 20.02 2.89 -1.89
N THR A 82 21.07 2.83 -1.08
CA THR A 82 22.44 3.07 -1.54
C THR A 82 23.20 1.76 -1.43
N VAL A 83 23.77 1.30 -2.54
CA VAL A 83 24.55 0.06 -2.65
C VAL A 83 25.98 0.40 -3.00
N THR A 84 26.90 -0.01 -2.15
CA THR A 84 28.34 0.22 -2.32
C THR A 84 28.96 -0.76 -3.32
N ALA A 85 30.15 -0.44 -3.83
CA ALA A 85 30.89 -1.32 -4.75
C ALA A 85 31.20 -2.71 -4.15
N ASP A 86 31.29 -2.82 -2.83
CA ASP A 86 31.51 -4.06 -2.08
C ASP A 86 30.23 -4.83 -1.73
N GLY A 87 29.05 -4.37 -2.18
CA GLY A 87 27.79 -5.09 -1.99
C GLY A 87 27.14 -4.86 -0.62
N GLN A 88 27.59 -3.87 0.15
CA GLN A 88 26.85 -3.39 1.31
C GLN A 88 25.74 -2.43 0.85
N ALA A 89 24.52 -2.63 1.32
CA ALA A 89 23.38 -1.78 0.97
C ALA A 89 22.70 -1.23 2.22
N ALA A 90 22.22 0.02 2.17
CA ALA A 90 21.36 0.56 3.21
C ALA A 90 20.38 1.56 2.62
N GLY A 91 19.21 1.68 3.24
CA GLY A 91 18.18 2.61 2.82
C GLY A 91 16.84 2.28 3.44
N THR A 92 15.77 2.51 2.70
CA THR A 92 14.41 2.30 3.18
C THR A 92 13.67 1.37 2.22
N LEU A 93 13.03 0.35 2.77
CA LEU A 93 11.99 -0.41 2.09
C LEU A 93 10.64 0.21 2.39
N ARG A 94 9.79 0.28 1.39
CA ARG A 94 8.43 0.77 1.51
C ARG A 94 7.50 -0.17 0.78
N GLU A 95 6.53 -0.67 1.50
CA GLU A 95 5.37 -1.33 0.90
C GLU A 95 4.20 -0.36 1.08
N PRO A 96 3.65 0.22 -0.01
CA PRO A 96 2.68 1.32 0.06
C PRO A 96 1.49 1.06 1.00
N GLU A 97 1.12 -0.21 1.19
CA GLU A 97 -0.02 -0.66 1.98
C GLU A 97 0.32 -0.91 3.45
N VAL A 98 1.59 -1.18 3.73
CA VAL A 98 2.00 -1.87 4.96
C VAL A 98 2.95 -1.02 5.81
N GLY A 99 3.75 -0.15 5.19
CA GLY A 99 4.60 0.80 5.89
C GLY A 99 5.98 0.93 5.27
N SER A 100 6.89 1.55 6.03
CA SER A 100 8.29 1.69 5.66
C SER A 100 9.17 1.12 6.76
N ALA A 101 10.28 0.51 6.37
CA ALA A 101 11.32 0.05 7.27
C ALA A 101 12.68 0.54 6.77
N ASP A 102 13.56 0.96 7.68
CA ASP A 102 14.97 1.05 7.35
C ASP A 102 15.49 -0.37 7.09
N ALA A 103 16.39 -0.48 6.13
CA ALA A 103 16.93 -1.75 5.72
C ALA A 103 18.44 -1.64 5.49
N ALA A 104 19.17 -2.69 5.85
CA ALA A 104 20.59 -2.82 5.64
C ALA A 104 20.92 -4.24 5.16
N TRP A 105 21.91 -4.36 4.27
CA TRP A 105 22.41 -5.64 3.76
C TRP A 105 23.92 -5.71 3.83
N SER A 106 24.42 -6.88 4.22
CA SER A 106 25.84 -7.25 4.16
C SER A 106 25.97 -8.75 3.96
N GLU A 107 26.82 -9.19 3.04
CA GLU A 107 27.17 -10.61 2.86
C GLU A 107 25.94 -11.54 2.66
N GLY A 108 24.91 -11.04 1.96
CA GLY A 108 23.65 -11.75 1.73
C GLY A 108 22.73 -11.83 2.96
N GLN A 109 23.04 -11.10 4.04
CA GLN A 109 22.19 -10.94 5.22
C GLN A 109 21.41 -9.64 5.14
N LEU A 110 20.08 -9.71 5.36
CA LEU A 110 19.19 -8.57 5.50
C LEU A 110 18.95 -8.25 6.98
N TYR A 111 18.98 -6.96 7.30
CA TYR A 111 18.63 -6.36 8.59
C TYR A 111 17.51 -5.34 8.39
N LEU A 112 16.44 -5.43 9.16
CA LEU A 112 15.27 -4.54 9.03
C LEU A 112 14.99 -3.79 10.33
N ARG A 113 14.61 -2.53 10.22
CA ARG A 113 14.20 -1.69 11.34
C ARG A 113 12.92 -0.93 10.99
N GLY A 114 11.79 -1.45 11.46
CA GLY A 114 10.48 -0.79 11.38
C GLY A 114 10.23 0.22 12.51
N ASP A 115 11.01 0.14 13.60
CA ASP A 115 10.97 1.01 14.78
C ASP A 115 12.38 1.51 15.11
N PRO A 116 12.62 2.81 15.36
CA PRO A 116 13.93 3.33 15.74
C PRO A 116 14.68 2.56 16.84
N GLU A 117 13.96 1.85 17.72
CA GLU A 117 14.52 1.15 18.88
C GLU A 117 15.15 -0.22 18.56
N PHE A 118 14.94 -0.80 17.36
CA PHE A 118 15.31 -2.21 17.13
C PHE A 118 15.68 -2.58 15.68
N TRP A 119 16.77 -3.32 15.50
CA TRP A 119 17.11 -4.01 14.26
C TRP A 119 16.83 -5.52 14.35
N ALA A 120 16.10 -6.06 13.37
CA ALA A 120 15.86 -7.49 13.20
C ALA A 120 16.87 -8.08 12.20
N GLN A 121 17.58 -9.14 12.58
CA GLN A 121 18.28 -9.99 11.61
C GLN A 121 17.27 -10.99 11.02
N GLN A 122 17.19 -11.12 9.69
CA GLN A 122 16.26 -12.07 9.08
C GLN A 122 16.69 -13.53 9.29
N GLY A 123 16.00 -14.21 10.22
CA GLY A 123 15.18 -15.42 9.99
C GLY A 123 13.69 -15.08 10.24
N PRO A 124 12.73 -15.45 9.36
CA PRO A 124 11.38 -14.87 9.30
C PRO A 124 10.39 -15.27 10.42
N GLN A 125 10.84 -15.88 11.53
CA GLN A 125 9.96 -16.48 12.54
C GLN A 125 9.72 -15.64 13.80
N TYR A 126 10.24 -14.40 13.89
CA TYR A 126 10.17 -13.55 15.10
C TYR A 126 9.56 -12.16 14.94
N ALA A 127 8.87 -11.88 13.84
CA ALA A 127 8.17 -10.60 13.70
C ALA A 127 7.08 -10.39 14.78
N ASN A 128 6.76 -11.38 15.62
CA ASN A 128 5.88 -11.25 16.78
C ASN A 128 6.46 -10.38 17.93
N VAL A 129 7.67 -9.80 17.78
CA VAL A 129 8.22 -8.84 18.74
C VAL A 129 7.85 -7.41 18.33
N LEU A 130 6.69 -6.96 18.80
CA LEU A 130 6.31 -5.55 18.81
C LEU A 130 7.15 -4.80 19.85
N SER A 131 7.71 -3.65 19.47
CA SER A 131 8.07 -2.63 20.46
C SER A 131 6.80 -2.18 21.18
N SER A 132 6.96 -1.68 22.41
CA SER A 132 5.85 -1.16 23.20
C SER A 132 5.08 0.02 22.54
N ALA A 133 5.58 0.55 21.44
CA ALA A 133 5.05 1.70 20.71
C ALA A 133 4.25 1.36 19.44
N GLY A 134 4.06 0.07 19.12
CA GLY A 134 3.16 -0.34 18.04
C GLY A 134 3.66 0.00 16.63
N ARG A 135 4.96 -0.18 16.36
CA ARG A 135 5.53 -0.03 15.02
C ARG A 135 6.10 -1.37 14.52
N TRP A 136 5.96 -1.53 13.20
CA TRP A 136 5.84 -2.77 12.41
C TRP A 136 6.95 -3.83 12.63
N VAL A 137 6.71 -5.14 12.60
CA VAL A 137 6.03 -5.96 11.56
C VAL A 137 5.20 -7.10 12.17
N LYS A 138 3.93 -7.34 11.80
CA LYS A 138 3.19 -8.55 12.22
C LYS A 138 3.48 -9.75 11.30
N PRO A 139 3.88 -10.92 11.82
CA PRO A 139 3.81 -12.20 11.13
C PRO A 139 2.58 -12.94 11.65
N GLU A 140 1.41 -12.77 11.06
CA GLU A 140 0.35 -13.73 11.35
C GLU A 140 -0.68 -13.82 10.23
N LYS A 141 -0.65 -15.00 9.61
CA LYS A 141 -1.53 -15.53 8.55
C LYS A 141 -1.35 -14.95 7.14
N ARG A 142 -0.12 -15.06 6.62
CA ARG A 142 0.02 -15.55 5.24
C ARG A 142 -0.07 -17.06 5.27
N SER A 143 -0.91 -17.64 4.43
CA SER A 143 -0.61 -18.96 3.90
C SER A 143 0.72 -18.86 3.14
N GLY A 144 1.86 -18.91 3.85
CA GLY A 144 3.20 -18.81 3.26
C GLY A 144 4.21 -17.99 4.06
N TYR A 145 4.87 -18.62 5.03
CA TYR A 145 6.31 -18.63 5.33
C TYR A 145 7.33 -17.48 5.04
N TYR A 146 7.02 -16.32 4.44
CA TYR A 146 8.10 -15.48 3.88
C TYR A 146 7.87 -13.97 3.91
N MET A 147 8.74 -13.23 4.63
CA MET A 147 8.89 -11.77 4.51
C MET A 147 9.94 -11.38 3.46
N LEU A 148 10.93 -12.25 3.21
CA LEU A 148 11.88 -12.10 2.09
C LEU A 148 11.22 -12.21 0.71
N ASP A 149 9.98 -12.73 0.64
CA ASP A 149 9.25 -12.85 -0.63
C ASP A 149 8.75 -11.51 -1.18
N ASN A 150 8.59 -10.49 -0.34
CA ASN A 150 8.07 -9.19 -0.78
C ASN A 150 9.15 -8.27 -1.37
N PHE A 151 10.41 -8.40 -0.97
CA PHE A 151 11.55 -7.75 -1.62
C PHE A 151 12.50 -8.85 -2.12
N GLY A 152 12.09 -9.49 -3.22
CA GLY A 152 12.69 -10.74 -3.71
C GLY A 152 14.00 -10.57 -4.48
N VAL A 153 14.77 -9.50 -4.24
CA VAL A 153 16.08 -9.24 -4.86
C VAL A 153 17.14 -9.08 -3.77
N ASP A 154 18.29 -9.75 -3.95
CA ASP A 154 19.43 -9.54 -3.06
C ASP A 154 20.06 -8.18 -3.38
N ALA A 155 19.81 -7.18 -2.53
CA ALA A 155 20.36 -5.83 -2.69
C ALA A 155 21.90 -5.83 -2.78
N GLY A 156 22.58 -6.80 -2.16
CA GLY A 156 24.03 -6.96 -2.25
C GLY A 156 24.53 -7.35 -3.64
N THR A 157 23.65 -7.83 -4.51
CA THR A 157 23.96 -8.16 -5.92
C THR A 157 23.74 -6.98 -6.87
N ILE A 158 23.12 -5.89 -6.42
CA ILE A 158 22.81 -4.71 -7.24
C ILE A 158 23.96 -3.68 -7.19
N THR A 159 25.20 -4.16 -7.30
CA THR A 159 26.41 -3.31 -7.25
C THR A 159 26.62 -2.57 -8.57
N PRO A 160 27.38 -1.45 -8.59
CA PRO A 160 27.76 -0.77 -9.84
C PRO A 160 28.38 -1.73 -10.87
N LYS A 161 29.21 -2.68 -10.42
CA LYS A 161 29.82 -3.70 -11.28
C LYS A 161 28.80 -4.67 -11.87
N ALA A 162 27.87 -5.20 -11.04
CA ALA A 162 26.85 -6.13 -11.50
C ALA A 162 25.85 -5.47 -12.46
N LEU A 163 25.45 -4.23 -12.19
CA LEU A 163 24.61 -3.44 -13.10
C LEU A 163 25.33 -3.18 -14.43
N ALA A 164 26.62 -2.82 -14.39
CA ALA A 164 27.42 -2.65 -15.60
C ALA A 164 27.55 -3.95 -16.41
N GLU A 165 27.73 -5.10 -15.73
CA GLU A 165 27.72 -6.41 -16.38
C GLU A 165 26.36 -6.70 -17.05
N LEU A 166 25.24 -6.42 -16.38
CA LEU A 166 23.91 -6.56 -16.97
C LEU A 166 23.74 -5.70 -18.22
N VAL A 167 24.15 -4.44 -18.17
CA VAL A 167 24.10 -3.52 -19.32
C VAL A 167 24.87 -4.09 -20.50
N ARG A 168 26.09 -4.60 -20.29
CA ARG A 168 26.88 -5.25 -21.35
C ARG A 168 26.19 -6.50 -21.86
N GLN A 169 25.65 -7.35 -20.98
CA GLN A 169 24.95 -8.57 -21.38
C GLN A 169 23.75 -8.27 -22.28
N VAL A 170 22.96 -7.25 -21.97
CA VAL A 170 21.78 -6.87 -22.76
C VAL A 170 22.18 -6.25 -24.09
N THR A 171 23.11 -5.29 -24.07
CA THR A 171 23.46 -4.50 -25.26
C THR A 171 24.39 -5.22 -26.24
N SER A 172 25.13 -6.23 -25.79
CA SER A 172 25.98 -7.06 -26.67
C SER A 172 25.27 -8.32 -27.18
N ASP A 173 24.02 -8.56 -26.76
CA ASP A 173 23.26 -9.70 -27.24
C ASP A 173 22.97 -9.55 -28.75
N PRO A 174 23.16 -10.61 -29.56
CA PRO A 174 22.92 -10.54 -31.01
C PRO A 174 21.45 -10.24 -31.36
N ASP A 175 20.51 -10.59 -30.48
CA ASP A 175 19.07 -10.42 -30.68
C ASP A 175 18.52 -9.15 -29.97
N VAL A 176 19.40 -8.23 -29.56
CA VAL A 176 19.00 -7.01 -28.84
C VAL A 176 18.03 -6.16 -29.67
N GLN A 177 16.87 -5.87 -29.08
CA GLN A 177 15.89 -4.97 -29.65
C GLN A 177 16.12 -3.53 -29.16
N ARG A 178 15.94 -2.56 -30.05
CA ARG A 178 15.96 -1.13 -29.70
C ARG A 178 14.54 -0.57 -29.75
N ASP A 179 14.17 0.20 -28.73
CA ASP A 179 12.92 0.95 -28.69
C ASP A 179 13.17 2.40 -28.27
N GLY A 180 12.48 3.34 -28.89
CA GLY A 180 12.70 4.78 -28.74
C GLY A 180 12.34 5.60 -30.00
N PRO A 181 12.56 6.93 -30.00
CA PRO A 181 13.25 7.70 -28.95
C PRO A 181 12.39 7.87 -27.68
N TRP A 182 13.03 7.73 -26.54
CA TRP A 182 12.50 8.11 -25.22
C TRP A 182 13.12 9.42 -24.77
N GLN A 183 12.51 10.04 -23.75
CA GLN A 183 13.05 11.27 -23.18
C GLN A 183 12.90 11.25 -21.67
N THR A 184 13.97 11.54 -20.96
CA THR A 184 13.97 11.62 -19.51
C THR A 184 13.24 12.87 -19.01
N PRO A 185 12.84 12.92 -17.71
CA PRO A 185 12.22 14.10 -17.11
C PRO A 185 13.03 15.40 -17.23
N ASP A 186 14.35 15.31 -17.30
CA ASP A 186 15.30 16.41 -17.51
C ASP A 186 15.56 16.73 -19.00
N GLY A 187 14.89 16.03 -19.92
CA GLY A 187 14.85 16.36 -21.33
C GLY A 187 15.90 15.70 -22.20
N HIS A 188 16.74 14.79 -21.65
CA HIS A 188 17.74 14.07 -22.43
C HIS A 188 17.12 12.93 -23.23
N ALA A 189 17.56 12.76 -24.48
CA ALA A 189 17.14 11.65 -25.33
C ALA A 189 17.70 10.31 -24.80
N ALA A 190 16.92 9.25 -24.94
CA ALA A 190 17.29 7.92 -24.49
C ALA A 190 16.75 6.82 -25.41
N THR A 191 17.44 5.68 -25.40
CA THR A 191 17.06 4.47 -26.13
C THR A 191 16.95 3.30 -25.15
N ALA A 192 15.87 2.52 -25.25
CA ALA A 192 15.71 1.27 -24.51
C ALA A 192 16.28 0.10 -25.32
N TYR A 193 17.05 -0.76 -24.67
CA TYR A 193 17.63 -1.97 -25.24
C TYR A 193 17.08 -3.18 -24.49
N THR A 194 16.48 -4.13 -25.20
CA THR A 194 15.82 -5.30 -24.60
C THR A 194 16.43 -6.59 -25.13
N ALA A 195 16.90 -7.44 -24.22
CA ALA A 195 17.39 -8.80 -24.50
C ALA A 195 17.34 -9.65 -23.23
N ARG A 196 17.22 -10.98 -23.37
CA ARG A 196 17.30 -11.95 -22.24
C ARG A 196 16.35 -11.66 -21.06
N GLY A 197 15.16 -11.10 -21.34
CA GLY A 197 14.19 -10.76 -20.30
C GLY A 197 14.52 -9.50 -19.49
N TRP A 198 15.52 -8.73 -19.93
CA TRP A 198 15.90 -7.45 -19.33
C TRP A 198 15.80 -6.33 -20.35
N THR A 199 15.43 -5.15 -19.86
CA THR A 199 15.45 -3.89 -20.61
C THR A 199 16.34 -2.90 -19.88
N VAL A 200 17.22 -2.22 -20.60
CA VAL A 200 18.05 -1.12 -20.09
C VAL A 200 17.78 0.15 -20.87
N LEU A 201 17.46 1.24 -20.17
CA LEU A 201 17.27 2.57 -20.74
C LEU A 201 18.57 3.35 -20.61
N ILE A 202 19.17 3.73 -21.74
CA ILE A 202 20.47 4.42 -21.79
C ILE A 202 20.30 5.76 -22.48
N GLY A 203 20.91 6.81 -21.91
CA GLY A 203 20.95 8.14 -22.52
C GLY A 203 21.73 8.14 -23.83
N ASP A 204 21.20 8.83 -24.84
CA ASP A 204 21.82 8.87 -26.18
C ASP A 204 23.06 9.77 -26.21
N GLU A 205 23.21 10.68 -25.25
CA GLU A 205 24.35 11.59 -25.14
C GLU A 205 25.47 10.99 -24.28
N ALA A 206 26.73 11.18 -24.69
CA ALA A 206 27.89 10.81 -23.89
C ALA A 206 27.84 11.55 -22.54
N PRO A 207 28.09 10.87 -21.40
CA PRO A 207 28.75 9.57 -21.24
C PRO A 207 27.84 8.33 -21.31
N HIS A 208 26.66 8.42 -21.91
CA HIS A 208 25.67 7.34 -22.03
C HIS A 208 25.22 6.83 -20.66
N ALA A 209 24.68 7.72 -19.83
CA ALA A 209 24.21 7.34 -18.51
C ALA A 209 23.13 6.24 -18.58
N VAL A 210 23.24 5.24 -17.71
CA VAL A 210 22.18 4.25 -17.49
C VAL A 210 21.11 4.89 -16.63
N LEU A 211 19.90 5.01 -17.18
CA LEU A 211 18.80 5.77 -16.59
C LEU A 211 17.84 4.86 -15.82
N ALA A 212 17.59 3.67 -16.36
CA ALA A 212 16.77 2.65 -15.72
C ALA A 212 17.11 1.25 -16.24
N LEU A 213 16.82 0.24 -15.43
CA LEU A 213 16.88 -1.17 -15.79
C LEU A 213 15.62 -1.86 -15.29
N GLY A 214 15.13 -2.87 -16.00
CA GLY A 214 14.05 -3.70 -15.48
C GLY A 214 13.95 -5.05 -16.15
N GLY A 215 13.50 -6.05 -15.39
CA GLY A 215 13.44 -7.43 -15.85
C GLY A 215 13.14 -8.42 -14.73
N ASP A 216 13.18 -9.71 -15.08
CA ASP A 216 12.98 -10.81 -14.14
C ASP A 216 14.29 -11.15 -13.41
N PRO A 217 14.40 -10.96 -12.08
CA PRO A 217 15.61 -11.30 -11.32
C PRO A 217 15.95 -12.80 -11.35
N HIS A 218 15.01 -13.68 -11.73
CA HIS A 218 15.23 -15.11 -11.90
C HIS A 218 15.66 -15.50 -13.32
N ALA A 219 15.81 -14.54 -14.24
CA ALA A 219 16.32 -14.82 -15.58
C ALA A 219 17.72 -15.45 -15.50
N GLY A 220 17.87 -16.64 -16.11
CA GLY A 220 19.11 -17.42 -16.04
C GLY A 220 20.32 -16.64 -16.56
N GLY A 221 21.41 -16.64 -15.79
CA GLY A 221 22.68 -15.98 -16.15
C GLY A 221 22.75 -14.47 -15.83
N SER A 222 21.70 -13.89 -15.24
CA SER A 222 21.71 -12.51 -14.74
C SER A 222 22.70 -12.33 -13.58
N PRO A 223 23.47 -11.22 -13.53
CA PRO A 223 24.32 -10.87 -12.39
C PRO A 223 23.52 -10.30 -11.20
N ILE A 224 22.25 -9.94 -11.41
CA ILE A 224 21.31 -9.58 -10.35
C ILE A 224 20.58 -10.85 -9.94
N HIS A 225 20.60 -11.17 -8.65
CA HIS A 225 20.03 -12.42 -8.13
C HIS A 225 18.82 -12.16 -7.24
N PRO A 226 17.89 -13.13 -7.18
CA PRO A 226 16.81 -13.07 -6.21
C PRO A 226 17.39 -13.18 -4.79
N ALA A 227 16.67 -12.63 -3.82
CA ALA A 227 17.02 -12.82 -2.41
C ALA A 227 17.06 -14.32 -2.09
N ALA A 228 18.04 -14.77 -1.30
CA ALA A 228 18.14 -16.16 -0.87
C ALA A 228 17.45 -16.37 0.48
N TRP A 229 16.73 -17.48 0.63
CA TRP A 229 16.16 -17.88 1.92
C TRP A 229 17.12 -18.84 2.65
N ARG A 230 17.32 -18.59 3.95
CA ARG A 230 18.05 -19.49 4.86
C ARG A 230 17.09 -20.04 5.91
N PRO A 231 16.79 -21.35 5.92
CA PRO A 231 16.11 -21.97 7.07
C PRO A 231 16.97 -21.89 8.33
N ALA A 232 16.33 -21.77 9.50
CA ALA A 232 17.00 -22.01 10.78
C ALA A 232 17.41 -23.50 10.88
N GLY A 233 18.72 -23.77 10.85
CA GLY A 233 19.30 -25.13 10.93
C GLY A 233 20.48 -25.35 9.97
N PRO A 234 21.08 -26.55 9.95
CA PRO A 234 22.28 -26.87 9.13
C PRO A 234 21.99 -27.03 7.62
N MET A 235 20.86 -26.51 7.14
CA MET A 235 20.48 -26.58 5.73
C MET A 235 21.14 -25.47 4.92
N VAL A 236 21.55 -25.80 3.69
CA VAL A 236 22.20 -24.88 2.75
C VAL A 236 21.20 -23.82 2.29
N ALA A 237 21.65 -22.56 2.22
CA ALA A 237 20.87 -21.46 1.63
C ALA A 237 20.37 -21.86 0.23
N GLY A 238 19.05 -21.85 0.04
CA GLY A 238 18.46 -21.94 -1.29
C GLY A 238 18.21 -20.52 -1.81
N ALA A 239 18.23 -20.33 -3.12
CA ALA A 239 17.52 -19.17 -3.67
C ALA A 239 16.10 -19.17 -3.09
N ALA A 240 15.52 -18.01 -2.77
CA ALA A 240 14.08 -17.91 -2.51
C ALA A 240 13.39 -18.23 -3.84
N VAL A 241 13.41 -19.50 -4.24
CA VAL A 241 12.70 -19.98 -5.40
C VAL A 241 11.27 -20.05 -4.93
N TYR A 242 10.60 -18.92 -5.09
CA TYR A 242 9.21 -18.94 -5.46
C TYR A 242 9.12 -19.79 -6.73
N ARG A 243 8.88 -21.11 -6.58
CA ARG A 243 8.63 -22.00 -7.71
C ARG A 243 7.23 -21.67 -8.19
N PRO A 244 7.05 -21.06 -9.38
CA PRO A 244 5.76 -21.19 -10.03
C PRO A 244 5.56 -22.69 -10.19
N GLN A 245 4.45 -23.25 -9.70
CA GLN A 245 3.95 -24.46 -10.31
C GLN A 245 3.79 -24.13 -11.79
N GLN A 246 4.51 -24.86 -12.65
CA GLN A 246 4.49 -24.76 -14.11
C GLN A 246 3.13 -24.23 -14.62
N ALA A 247 3.09 -22.96 -15.01
CA ALA A 247 2.03 -22.48 -15.87
C ALA A 247 2.44 -22.86 -17.29
N ASP A 248 1.90 -23.95 -17.81
CA ASP A 248 2.17 -24.50 -19.14
C ASP A 248 1.62 -23.63 -20.30
N THR A 249 1.28 -22.37 -20.06
CA THR A 249 0.70 -21.47 -21.08
C THR A 249 1.50 -20.16 -21.16
N PRO A 250 2.25 -19.93 -22.26
CA PRO A 250 3.09 -18.73 -22.45
C PRO A 250 2.33 -17.45 -22.79
N ASP A 251 1.03 -17.50 -23.03
CA ASP A 251 0.27 -16.38 -23.55
C ASP A 251 -0.90 -16.04 -22.63
N THR A 252 -0.73 -15.04 -21.76
CA THR A 252 -1.57 -13.82 -21.64
C THR A 252 -1.32 -13.06 -20.34
N ASP A 253 -0.85 -13.72 -19.28
CA ASP A 253 -0.56 -13.07 -17.99
C ASP A 253 0.91 -13.29 -17.61
N ASP A 254 1.74 -12.25 -17.74
CA ASP A 254 3.11 -12.32 -17.23
C ASP A 254 3.09 -12.33 -15.69
N THR A 255 3.03 -13.55 -15.15
CA THR A 255 3.00 -13.86 -13.71
C THR A 255 4.39 -13.90 -13.10
N ARG A 256 5.43 -13.62 -13.89
CA ARG A 256 6.83 -13.60 -13.42
C ARG A 256 7.07 -12.39 -12.51
N PRO A 257 7.96 -12.54 -11.53
CA PRO A 257 8.42 -11.39 -10.77
C PRO A 257 9.12 -10.39 -11.70
N TYR A 258 9.03 -9.12 -11.34
CA TYR A 258 9.61 -8.05 -12.12
C TYR A 258 10.25 -7.02 -11.19
N VAL A 259 11.51 -6.69 -11.43
CA VAL A 259 12.20 -5.58 -10.76
C VAL A 259 12.42 -4.46 -11.75
N SER A 260 12.19 -3.22 -11.31
CA SER A 260 12.50 -1.97 -12.01
C SER A 260 13.44 -1.16 -11.13
N MET A 261 14.49 -0.57 -11.70
CA MET A 261 15.56 0.10 -10.98
C MET A 261 16.00 1.37 -11.71
N ALA A 262 16.10 2.49 -11.00
CA ALA A 262 16.64 3.74 -11.51
C ALA A 262 17.96 4.10 -10.79
N PRO A 263 19.14 3.78 -11.37
CA PRO A 263 20.42 4.04 -10.74
C PRO A 263 20.86 5.50 -10.89
N ARG A 264 21.51 6.02 -9.85
CA ARG A 264 22.20 7.31 -9.83
C ARG A 264 23.53 7.16 -9.10
N GLN A 265 24.52 7.96 -9.46
CA GLN A 265 25.78 7.95 -8.73
C GLN A 265 25.55 8.44 -7.29
N ALA A 266 25.97 7.65 -6.31
CA ALA A 266 25.99 8.09 -4.92
C ALA A 266 27.26 8.89 -4.63
N THR A 267 27.17 9.87 -3.73
CA THR A 267 28.35 10.57 -3.23
C THR A 267 29.17 9.66 -2.33
N GLN A 268 30.46 9.96 -2.16
CA GLN A 268 31.31 9.22 -1.24
C GLN A 268 30.76 9.24 0.20
N ASP A 269 30.25 10.39 0.65
CA ASP A 269 29.61 10.52 1.97
C ASP A 269 28.43 9.57 2.14
N LYS A 270 27.60 9.37 1.10
CA LYS A 270 26.50 8.40 1.14
C LYS A 270 27.01 6.97 1.19
N ALA A 271 28.06 6.65 0.43
CA ALA A 271 28.68 5.32 0.49
C ALA A 271 29.22 5.02 1.89
N ASP A 272 29.92 5.97 2.50
CA ASP A 272 30.51 5.82 3.85
C ASP A 272 29.42 5.74 4.93
N ALA A 273 28.33 6.52 4.78
CA ALA A 273 27.15 6.43 5.63
C ALA A 273 26.45 5.06 5.51
N THR A 274 26.36 4.49 4.30
CA THR A 274 25.83 3.13 4.09
C THR A 274 26.66 2.10 4.83
N ARG A 275 28.00 2.11 4.71
CA ARG A 275 28.84 1.14 5.43
C ARG A 275 28.67 1.27 6.95
N SER A 276 28.55 2.50 7.44
CA SER A 276 28.31 2.78 8.86
C SER A 276 26.94 2.26 9.33
N ALA A 277 25.89 2.51 8.55
CA ALA A 277 24.53 2.03 8.86
C ALA A 277 24.46 0.49 8.86
N VAL A 278 25.12 -0.16 7.90
CA VAL A 278 25.23 -1.62 7.83
C VAL A 278 25.97 -2.18 9.04
N ALA A 279 27.09 -1.56 9.44
CA ALA A 279 27.85 -1.97 10.62
C ALA A 279 27.03 -1.83 11.92
N SER A 280 26.29 -0.73 12.08
CA SER A 280 25.38 -0.52 13.21
C SER A 280 24.25 -1.55 13.22
N ALA A 281 23.60 -1.78 12.08
CA ALA A 281 22.51 -2.76 11.98
C ALA A 281 23.00 -4.17 12.34
N ALA A 282 24.17 -4.58 11.84
CA ALA A 282 24.76 -5.88 12.18
C ALA A 282 25.16 -6.00 13.66
N ALA A 283 25.59 -4.92 14.30
CA ALA A 283 25.98 -4.91 15.71
C ALA A 283 24.79 -4.86 16.69
N GLU A 284 23.71 -4.20 16.30
CA GLU A 284 22.51 -4.00 17.12
C GLU A 284 21.43 -5.06 16.88
N ALA A 285 21.55 -5.86 15.80
CA ALA A 285 20.54 -6.82 15.46
C ALA A 285 20.45 -7.96 16.47
N VAL A 286 19.22 -8.29 16.86
CA VAL A 286 18.95 -9.46 17.70
C VAL A 286 18.89 -10.71 16.83
N THR A 287 19.57 -11.76 17.29
CA THR A 287 19.72 -13.04 16.59
C THR A 287 18.63 -14.06 16.98
N ASP A 288 18.41 -15.05 16.12
CA ASP A 288 17.44 -16.15 16.31
C ASP A 288 17.61 -16.93 17.63
N ASP A 289 18.81 -16.96 18.23
CA ASP A 289 19.12 -17.77 19.41
C ASP A 289 18.58 -17.18 20.73
N GLU A 290 18.38 -15.86 20.83
CA GLU A 290 17.81 -15.23 22.04
C GLU A 290 16.27 -15.30 22.06
N ALA A 291 15.63 -15.43 20.90
CA ALA A 291 14.18 -15.54 20.76
C ALA A 291 13.65 -16.98 20.92
N ASN A 292 14.53 -17.98 20.89
CA ASN A 292 14.21 -19.41 20.97
C ASN A 292 14.29 -20.01 22.39
N ARG A 293 13.79 -19.33 23.43
CA ARG A 293 13.51 -20.06 24.69
C ARG A 293 12.26 -20.94 24.51
N PRO A 294 12.39 -22.29 24.48
CA PRO A 294 11.22 -23.16 24.33
C PRO A 294 10.37 -23.03 25.59
N GLY A 295 9.10 -22.61 25.44
CA GLY A 295 8.12 -22.55 26.53
C GLY A 295 7.74 -21.16 27.04
N GLY A 296 8.31 -20.08 26.50
CA GLY A 296 7.80 -18.73 26.75
C GLY A 296 6.54 -18.49 25.93
N ARG A 297 5.35 -18.45 26.57
CA ARG A 297 4.14 -17.90 25.94
C ARG A 297 4.50 -16.48 25.44
N PRO A 298 4.17 -16.08 24.20
CA PRO A 298 4.40 -14.71 23.75
C PRO A 298 3.81 -13.77 24.80
N ALA A 299 4.59 -12.80 25.27
CA ALA A 299 4.04 -11.78 26.15
C ALA A 299 2.86 -11.11 25.41
N PRO A 300 1.68 -10.97 26.03
CA PRO A 300 0.53 -10.37 25.36
C PRO A 300 0.90 -9.00 24.79
N SER A 301 0.72 -8.85 23.47
CA SER A 301 1.03 -7.61 22.75
C SER A 301 -0.06 -6.57 23.05
N GLY A 302 0.21 -5.66 24.00
CA GLY A 302 -0.69 -4.56 24.34
C GLY A 302 -1.51 -4.77 25.62
N PRO A 303 -2.41 -3.83 25.95
CA PRO A 303 -3.30 -3.95 27.09
C PRO A 303 -4.42 -4.96 26.80
N GLU A 304 -4.86 -5.65 27.83
CA GLU A 304 -6.01 -6.56 27.80
C GLU A 304 -6.75 -6.37 29.12
N PHE A 305 -8.08 -6.22 29.08
CA PHE A 305 -8.86 -5.89 30.26
C PHE A 305 -9.82 -7.00 30.61
N GLU A 306 -9.63 -7.57 31.80
CA GLU A 306 -10.52 -8.56 32.40
C GLU A 306 -11.44 -7.90 33.40
N ILE A 307 -12.72 -8.27 33.34
CA ILE A 307 -13.73 -7.87 34.32
C ILE A 307 -13.92 -9.04 35.30
N ASN A 308 -13.30 -8.95 36.47
CA ASN A 308 -13.16 -10.07 37.42
C ASN A 308 -14.29 -10.14 38.48
N SER A 309 -15.32 -9.32 38.37
CA SER A 309 -16.48 -9.39 39.26
C SER A 309 -17.79 -9.02 38.57
N LEU A 310 -18.60 -10.04 38.32
CA LEU A 310 -20.04 -9.97 38.00
C LEU A 310 -20.77 -11.02 38.84
N ASN A 311 -20.59 -11.02 40.17
CA ASN A 311 -21.42 -11.90 40.99
C ASN A 311 -22.89 -11.45 40.82
N PRO A 312 -23.82 -12.30 40.32
CA PRO A 312 -25.23 -11.97 40.28
C PRO A 312 -25.73 -11.88 41.72
N SER A 313 -25.81 -10.66 42.26
CA SER A 313 -26.34 -10.45 43.59
C SER A 313 -27.87 -10.42 43.54
N LEU A 314 -28.46 -11.22 44.43
CA LEU A 314 -29.87 -11.10 44.75
C LEU A 314 -30.08 -9.77 45.45
N CYS A 315 -30.89 -8.91 44.87
CA CYS A 315 -31.24 -7.64 45.45
C CYS A 315 -32.42 -7.84 46.41
N THR A 316 -32.12 -7.93 47.71
CA THR A 316 -33.08 -8.16 48.80
C THR A 316 -33.35 -6.92 49.64
N THR A 317 -32.46 -5.92 49.57
CA THR A 317 -32.56 -4.63 50.27
C THR A 317 -33.19 -3.56 49.38
N PRO A 318 -33.65 -2.41 49.93
CA PRO A 318 -34.21 -1.31 49.13
C PRO A 318 -33.22 -0.73 48.11
N THR A 319 -31.93 -0.81 48.40
CA THR A 319 -30.81 -0.48 47.52
C THR A 319 -29.77 -1.59 47.54
N CYS A 320 -29.12 -1.85 46.42
CA CYS A 320 -28.19 -2.97 46.25
C CYS A 320 -26.89 -2.47 45.63
N THR A 321 -25.78 -2.86 46.23
CA THR A 321 -24.46 -2.39 45.84
C THR A 321 -23.73 -3.47 45.05
N HIS A 322 -23.16 -3.09 43.91
CA HIS A 322 -22.40 -3.97 43.03
C HIS A 322 -20.99 -3.41 42.89
N THR A 323 -19.98 -4.28 42.97
CA THR A 323 -18.59 -3.90 42.74
C THR A 323 -18.06 -4.64 41.53
N VAL A 324 -17.56 -3.90 40.57
CA VAL A 324 -16.91 -4.41 39.37
C VAL A 324 -15.43 -4.13 39.49
N GLU A 325 -14.61 -5.17 39.37
CA GLU A 325 -13.16 -5.05 39.31
C GLU A 325 -12.70 -5.20 37.88
N VAL A 326 -11.90 -4.24 37.42
CA VAL A 326 -11.24 -4.29 36.11
C VAL A 326 -9.76 -4.46 36.32
N THR A 327 -9.17 -5.47 35.69
CA THR A 327 -7.74 -5.78 35.75
C THR A 327 -7.15 -5.66 34.36
N ASN A 328 -6.00 -5.01 34.22
CA ASN A 328 -5.23 -5.10 32.98
C ASN A 328 -4.41 -6.40 33.01
N SER A 329 -4.88 -7.45 32.33
CA SER A 329 -4.17 -8.72 32.17
C SER A 329 -3.15 -8.70 31.02
N GLY A 330 -3.10 -7.61 30.25
CA GLY A 330 -2.19 -7.43 29.11
C GLY A 330 -0.76 -7.06 29.51
N GLY A 331 0.10 -6.97 28.49
CA GLY A 331 1.54 -6.69 28.65
C GLY A 331 1.91 -5.20 28.67
N GLN A 332 0.96 -4.29 28.44
CA GLN A 332 1.21 -2.84 28.40
C GLN A 332 0.24 -2.05 29.26
N ALA A 333 0.71 -0.93 29.81
CA ALA A 333 -0.14 0.01 30.53
C ALA A 333 -1.05 0.77 29.55
N ALA A 334 -2.32 0.96 29.90
CA ALA A 334 -3.25 1.74 29.09
C ALA A 334 -4.36 2.39 29.91
N ASP A 335 -4.96 3.44 29.36
CA ASP A 335 -6.17 4.04 29.90
C ASP A 335 -7.34 3.06 29.86
N ALA A 336 -8.16 3.08 30.90
CA ALA A 336 -9.38 2.28 30.98
C ALA A 336 -10.54 3.12 31.52
N THR A 337 -11.70 2.97 30.90
CA THR A 337 -12.98 3.52 31.35
C THR A 337 -14.02 2.42 31.36
N LEU A 338 -14.68 2.24 32.51
CA LEU A 338 -15.73 1.24 32.69
C LEU A 338 -17.10 1.84 32.32
N TYR A 339 -17.86 1.11 31.51
CA TYR A 339 -19.24 1.43 31.14
C TYR A 339 -20.17 0.32 31.61
N THR A 340 -21.35 0.69 32.11
CA THR A 340 -22.39 -0.26 32.56
C THR A 340 -23.73 0.04 31.89
N ASN A 341 -24.39 -1.00 31.40
CA ASN A 341 -25.72 -0.92 30.80
C ASN A 341 -26.74 -1.55 31.76
N ASP A 342 -27.21 -0.76 32.73
CA ASP A 342 -28.25 -1.18 33.67
C ASP A 342 -29.65 -0.78 33.19
N PRO A 343 -30.66 -1.68 33.27
CA PRO A 343 -32.03 -1.33 32.93
C PRO A 343 -32.59 -0.28 33.91
N GLY A 344 -32.77 0.96 33.42
CA GLY A 344 -33.39 2.07 34.17
C GLY A 344 -32.42 3.18 34.61
N ASP A 345 -31.11 2.97 34.47
CA ASP A 345 -30.09 4.00 34.68
C ASP A 345 -28.83 3.60 33.89
N PRO A 346 -28.69 4.02 32.60
CA PRO A 346 -27.45 3.81 31.88
C PRO A 346 -26.34 4.54 32.64
N GLY A 347 -25.46 3.78 33.30
CA GLY A 347 -24.48 4.34 34.22
C GLY A 347 -23.56 5.33 33.50
N ALA A 348 -23.26 6.45 34.15
CA ALA A 348 -22.24 7.37 33.65
C ALA A 348 -20.89 6.62 33.51
N PRO A 349 -20.09 6.92 32.47
CA PRO A 349 -18.77 6.34 32.31
C PRO A 349 -17.93 6.55 33.57
N SER A 350 -17.23 5.50 33.99
CA SER A 350 -16.40 5.49 35.21
C SER A 350 -14.92 5.39 34.84
N PRO A 351 -14.17 6.51 34.82
CA PRO A 351 -12.76 6.52 34.46
C PRO A 351 -11.92 5.77 35.49
N LEU A 352 -11.17 4.77 35.04
CA LEU A 352 -10.25 4.00 35.87
C LEU A 352 -8.85 4.61 35.88
N GLY A 353 -8.53 5.41 34.86
CA GLY A 353 -7.19 5.97 34.65
C GLY A 353 -6.29 4.96 33.92
N VAL A 354 -4.98 5.17 33.98
CA VAL A 354 -4.01 4.25 33.37
C VAL A 354 -3.76 3.07 34.31
N LEU A 355 -4.02 1.85 33.85
CA LEU A 355 -3.74 0.62 34.57
C LEU A 355 -2.47 -0.01 34.03
N ALA A 356 -1.46 -0.21 34.88
CA ALA A 356 -0.25 -0.97 34.54
C ALA A 356 -0.56 -2.47 34.33
N PRO A 357 0.32 -3.25 33.69
CA PRO A 357 0.19 -4.71 33.61
C PRO A 357 -0.02 -5.35 34.99
N GLY A 358 -1.06 -6.17 35.13
CA GLY A 358 -1.51 -6.77 36.39
C GLY A 358 -2.19 -5.80 37.36
N GLY A 359 -2.30 -4.51 37.02
CA GLY A 359 -2.96 -3.49 37.83
C GLY A 359 -4.48 -3.60 37.74
N SER A 360 -5.16 -3.44 38.88
CA SER A 360 -6.62 -3.53 38.99
C SER A 360 -7.21 -2.29 39.64
N LYS A 361 -8.47 -1.98 39.29
CA LYS A 361 -9.26 -0.94 39.96
C LYS A 361 -10.71 -1.38 40.08
N GLN A 362 -11.31 -1.08 41.23
CA GLN A 362 -12.69 -1.42 41.56
C GLN A 362 -13.58 -0.18 41.43
N VAL A 363 -14.78 -0.37 40.90
CA VAL A 363 -15.85 0.63 40.86
C VAL A 363 -17.09 0.04 41.50
N THR A 364 -17.72 0.83 42.37
CA THR A 364 -18.90 0.42 43.11
C THR A 364 -20.11 1.25 42.67
N PHE A 365 -21.19 0.56 42.29
CA PHE A 365 -22.46 1.14 41.86
C PHE A 365 -23.57 0.74 42.84
N THR A 366 -24.62 1.55 42.94
CA THR A 366 -25.77 1.27 43.79
C THR A 366 -27.06 1.37 42.98
N HIS A 367 -27.88 0.32 42.98
CA HIS A 367 -29.18 0.29 42.32
C HIS A 367 -30.32 0.32 43.32
N THR A 368 -31.48 0.85 42.90
CA THR A 368 -32.72 0.72 43.66
C THR A 368 -33.38 -0.61 43.31
N ASN A 369 -33.87 -1.34 44.31
CA ASN A 369 -34.65 -2.56 44.08
C ASN A 369 -35.99 -2.23 43.43
N LEU A 370 -36.19 -2.66 42.18
CA LEU A 370 -37.42 -2.43 41.41
C LEU A 370 -38.66 -3.14 41.99
N ALA A 371 -38.50 -4.15 42.86
CA ALA A 371 -39.59 -4.78 43.61
C ALA A 371 -39.94 -4.03 44.91
N ARG A 372 -39.58 -2.75 45.02
CA ARG A 372 -39.87 -1.91 46.20
C ARG A 372 -41.38 -1.92 46.50
N GLY A 373 -41.75 -2.51 47.64
CA GLY A 373 -43.14 -2.57 48.13
C GLY A 373 -43.78 -3.96 48.14
N THR A 374 -43.18 -4.96 47.49
CA THR A 374 -43.71 -6.35 47.49
C THR A 374 -42.91 -7.31 48.38
N GLY A 375 -41.77 -6.86 48.94
CA GLY A 375 -40.83 -7.73 49.67
C GLY A 375 -40.08 -8.72 48.76
N GLY A 376 -40.22 -8.57 47.44
CA GLY A 376 -39.63 -9.47 46.45
C GLY A 376 -38.12 -9.30 46.30
N THR A 377 -37.45 -10.41 45.98
CA THR A 377 -36.04 -10.42 45.58
C THR A 377 -35.94 -10.32 44.07
N VAL A 378 -35.11 -9.41 43.57
CA VAL A 378 -34.86 -9.27 42.12
C VAL A 378 -33.43 -9.71 41.82
N ARG A 379 -33.25 -10.51 40.78
CA ARG A 379 -31.93 -10.84 40.25
C ARG A 379 -31.51 -9.72 39.30
N TYR A 380 -30.40 -9.05 39.61
CA TYR A 380 -29.79 -8.07 38.71
C TYR A 380 -28.62 -8.71 37.95
N THR A 381 -28.54 -8.41 36.65
CA THR A 381 -27.39 -8.72 35.81
C THR A 381 -26.84 -7.40 35.31
N VAL A 382 -25.67 -7.01 35.81
CA VAL A 382 -24.95 -5.84 35.32
C VAL A 382 -24.21 -6.26 34.05
N ASN A 383 -24.49 -5.58 32.94
CA ASN A 383 -23.68 -5.74 31.73
C ASN A 383 -22.62 -4.64 31.73
N ALA A 384 -21.35 -5.02 31.84
CA ALA A 384 -20.24 -4.09 31.90
C ALA A 384 -19.27 -4.32 30.73
N TRP A 385 -18.59 -3.26 30.30
CA TRP A 385 -17.52 -3.33 29.32
C TRP A 385 -16.46 -2.25 29.58
N VAL A 386 -15.25 -2.50 29.11
CA VAL A 386 -14.12 -1.58 29.27
C VAL A 386 -13.78 -0.95 27.94
N TYR A 387 -13.71 0.39 27.93
CA TYR A 387 -13.13 1.18 26.86
C TYR A 387 -11.67 1.48 27.17
N SER A 388 -10.82 1.44 26.14
CA SER A 388 -9.45 1.93 26.18
C SER A 388 -9.14 2.58 24.84
N SER A 389 -8.55 3.77 24.87
CA SER A 389 -8.16 4.48 23.66
C SER A 389 -7.13 3.71 22.83
N ALA A 390 -6.27 2.92 23.49
CA ALA A 390 -5.29 2.05 22.86
C ALA A 390 -5.92 0.89 22.07
N LEU A 391 -7.11 0.43 22.45
CA LEU A 391 -7.79 -0.69 21.80
C LEU A 391 -8.80 -0.25 20.75
N TYR A 392 -9.55 0.81 21.03
CA TYR A 392 -10.70 1.20 20.21
C TYR A 392 -10.52 2.55 19.52
N GLY A 393 -9.38 3.21 19.72
CA GLY A 393 -9.12 4.57 19.27
C GLY A 393 -9.68 5.62 20.22
N PRO A 394 -9.39 6.91 19.99
CA PRO A 394 -9.63 8.00 20.93
C PRO A 394 -11.09 8.45 21.07
N ASP A 395 -11.99 7.95 20.22
CA ASP A 395 -13.41 8.31 20.24
C ASP A 395 -14.24 7.16 20.86
N PRO A 396 -14.70 7.29 22.13
CA PRO A 396 -15.53 6.27 22.77
C PRO A 396 -16.89 6.08 22.09
N ASP A 397 -17.43 7.12 21.44
CA ASP A 397 -18.74 7.09 20.79
C ASP A 397 -18.77 6.07 19.65
N VAL A 398 -17.62 5.80 19.00
CA VAL A 398 -17.47 4.74 18.00
C VAL A 398 -17.87 3.38 18.59
N THR A 399 -17.37 3.07 19.79
CA THR A 399 -17.63 1.78 20.44
C THR A 399 -19.08 1.69 20.89
N GLU A 400 -19.65 2.78 21.39
CA GLU A 400 -21.07 2.85 21.75
C GLU A 400 -21.99 2.64 20.54
N ARG A 401 -21.72 3.30 19.40
CA ARG A 401 -22.47 3.11 18.15
C ARG A 401 -22.40 1.67 17.65
N LEU A 402 -21.22 1.06 17.67
CA LEU A 402 -21.06 -0.35 17.30
C LEU A 402 -21.89 -1.28 18.19
N ARG A 403 -21.85 -1.07 19.51
CA ARG A 403 -22.66 -1.84 20.47
C ARG A 403 -24.16 -1.63 20.25
N ALA A 404 -24.59 -0.41 19.96
CA ALA A 404 -25.99 -0.11 19.62
C ALA A 404 -26.46 -0.84 18.35
N ARG A 405 -25.55 -1.18 17.43
CA ARG A 405 -25.79 -2.01 16.24
C ARG A 405 -25.60 -3.52 16.48
N GLY A 406 -25.39 -3.93 17.74
CA GLY A 406 -25.19 -5.34 18.11
C GLY A 406 -23.78 -5.88 17.89
N LEU A 407 -22.80 -5.03 17.57
CA LEU A 407 -21.38 -5.40 17.50
C LEU A 407 -20.70 -5.11 18.84
N GLN A 408 -20.12 -6.11 19.47
CA GLN A 408 -19.39 -5.95 20.73
C GLN A 408 -17.89 -6.10 20.42
N PRO A 409 -17.13 -5.01 20.19
CA PRO A 409 -15.75 -5.07 19.67
C PRO A 409 -14.82 -5.97 20.49
N ASP A 410 -14.98 -5.96 21.82
CA ASP A 410 -14.27 -6.79 22.78
C ASP A 410 -14.52 -8.30 22.62
N LYS A 411 -15.64 -8.69 21.99
CA LYS A 411 -16.03 -10.09 21.78
C LYS A 411 -15.96 -10.54 20.33
N GLN A 412 -15.59 -9.66 19.40
CA GLN A 412 -15.44 -10.05 18.00
C GLN A 412 -14.07 -10.70 17.80
N SER A 413 -14.05 -11.96 17.38
CA SER A 413 -12.81 -12.70 17.09
C SER A 413 -11.96 -12.06 16.02
N GLU A 414 -12.59 -11.41 15.04
CA GLU A 414 -11.97 -10.73 13.92
C GLU A 414 -11.16 -9.52 14.41
N LEU A 415 -11.72 -8.73 15.35
CA LEU A 415 -11.01 -7.60 15.96
C LEU A 415 -9.93 -8.08 16.95
N SER A 416 -10.20 -9.12 17.74
CA SER A 416 -9.21 -9.64 18.69
C SER A 416 -8.01 -10.29 17.99
N SER A 417 -8.18 -10.79 16.75
CA SER A 417 -7.10 -11.31 15.91
C SER A 417 -6.20 -10.22 15.28
N ILE A 418 -6.65 -8.96 15.28
CA ILE A 418 -5.86 -7.82 14.81
C ILE A 418 -4.94 -7.39 15.95
N ASP A 419 -3.70 -7.03 15.60
CA ASP A 419 -2.74 -6.54 16.59
C ASP A 419 -3.21 -5.25 17.22
N VAL A 420 -2.97 -5.10 18.52
CA VAL A 420 -3.39 -3.95 19.32
C VAL A 420 -3.14 -2.60 18.63
N PRO A 421 -1.96 -2.31 18.05
CA PRO A 421 -1.71 -1.02 17.39
C PRO A 421 -2.68 -0.70 16.24
N GLN A 422 -3.21 -1.72 15.56
CA GLN A 422 -4.13 -1.58 14.43
C GLN A 422 -5.60 -1.65 14.84
N ARG A 423 -5.91 -2.11 16.07
CA ARG A 423 -7.30 -2.23 16.55
C ARG A 423 -8.05 -0.90 16.57
N PRO A 424 -7.44 0.26 16.89
CA PRO A 424 -8.10 1.56 16.73
C PRO A 424 -8.61 1.83 15.32
N GLU A 425 -7.76 1.62 14.31
CA GLU A 425 -8.09 1.80 12.90
C GLU A 425 -9.15 0.81 12.43
N ALA A 426 -9.00 -0.46 12.83
CA ALA A 426 -9.95 -1.53 12.58
C ALA A 426 -11.35 -1.23 13.13
N THR A 427 -11.41 -0.68 14.35
CA THR A 427 -12.66 -0.33 15.03
C THR A 427 -13.39 0.81 14.30
N ARG A 428 -12.66 1.85 13.86
CA ARG A 428 -13.23 2.93 13.06
C ARG A 428 -13.72 2.45 11.70
N LEU A 429 -12.94 1.58 11.03
CA LEU A 429 -13.33 0.99 9.76
C LEU A 429 -14.63 0.18 9.91
N LEU A 430 -14.77 -0.58 11.00
CA LEU A 430 -16.00 -1.33 11.31
C LEU A 430 -17.21 -0.39 11.55
N ASP A 431 -17.02 0.72 12.27
CA ASP A 431 -18.08 1.73 12.46
C ASP A 431 -18.51 2.37 11.15
N ALA A 432 -17.55 2.72 10.28
CA ALA A 432 -17.83 3.27 8.95
C ALA A 432 -18.62 2.28 8.07
N MET A 433 -18.19 1.01 8.01
CA MET A 433 -18.86 -0.05 7.23
C MET A 433 -20.30 -0.32 7.66
N THR A 434 -20.62 0.00 8.92
CA THR A 434 -21.91 -0.29 9.55
C THR A 434 -22.76 0.94 9.80
N LYS A 435 -22.30 2.14 9.37
CA LYS A 435 -22.92 3.43 9.70
C LYS A 435 -24.43 3.49 9.46
N ASP A 436 -24.89 2.95 8.32
CA ASP A 436 -26.29 3.00 7.87
C ASP A 436 -27.08 1.73 8.22
N THR A 437 -26.54 0.88 9.09
CA THR A 437 -27.18 -0.39 9.48
C THR A 437 -28.29 -0.13 10.50
N PRO A 438 -29.49 -0.72 10.31
CA PRO A 438 -30.53 -0.73 11.34
C PRO A 438 -30.00 -1.30 12.67
N ALA A 439 -30.51 -0.81 13.80
CA ALA A 439 -30.05 -1.26 15.12
C ALA A 439 -30.37 -2.74 15.43
N SER A 440 -31.35 -3.33 14.73
CA SER A 440 -31.75 -4.73 14.93
C SER A 440 -32.44 -5.32 13.69
N GLY A 441 -32.63 -6.64 13.68
CA GLY A 441 -33.28 -7.37 12.58
C GLY A 441 -32.32 -8.21 11.73
N THR A 442 -32.87 -8.96 10.78
CA THR A 442 -32.10 -9.88 9.92
C THR A 442 -31.10 -9.15 9.03
N ASP A 443 -31.43 -7.93 8.61
CA ASP A 443 -30.54 -7.11 7.77
C ASP A 443 -29.34 -6.61 8.57
N ALA A 444 -29.54 -6.23 9.83
CA ALA A 444 -28.46 -5.84 10.72
C ALA A 444 -27.45 -6.97 10.92
N VAL A 445 -27.94 -8.20 11.13
CA VAL A 445 -27.08 -9.40 11.28
C VAL A 445 -26.25 -9.64 10.01
N LYS A 446 -26.86 -9.52 8.82
CA LYS A 446 -26.16 -9.72 7.54
C LYS A 446 -25.09 -8.65 7.30
N VAL A 447 -25.40 -7.38 7.57
CA VAL A 447 -24.45 -6.29 7.39
C VAL A 447 -23.28 -6.42 8.36
N ASN A 448 -23.54 -6.71 9.63
CA ASN A 448 -22.51 -6.93 10.64
C ASN A 448 -21.57 -8.09 10.26
N ALA A 449 -22.13 -9.23 9.84
CA ALA A 449 -21.34 -10.38 9.39
C ALA A 449 -20.48 -10.05 8.16
N SER A 450 -21.04 -9.31 7.19
CA SER A 450 -20.31 -8.87 6.00
C SER A 450 -19.20 -7.88 6.34
N ALA A 451 -19.42 -6.97 7.30
CA ALA A 451 -18.43 -6.01 7.75
C ALA A 451 -17.28 -6.67 8.54
N LEU A 452 -17.57 -7.66 9.39
CA LEU A 452 -16.54 -8.45 10.08
C LEU A 452 -15.70 -9.28 9.10
N LYS A 453 -16.35 -9.90 8.10
CA LYS A 453 -15.67 -10.62 7.02
C LYS A 453 -14.76 -9.68 6.20
N ALA A 454 -15.25 -8.49 5.88
CA ALA A 454 -14.46 -7.47 5.21
C ALA A 454 -13.25 -7.06 6.06
N LEU A 455 -13.43 -6.85 7.36
CA LEU A 455 -12.35 -6.50 8.26
C LEU A 455 -11.26 -7.58 8.33
N ASP A 456 -11.66 -8.86 8.47
CA ASP A 456 -10.73 -9.99 8.40
C ASP A 456 -9.99 -10.04 7.06
N ARG A 457 -10.68 -9.76 5.94
CA ARG A 457 -10.04 -9.68 4.61
C ARG A 457 -9.04 -8.53 4.50
N ALA A 458 -9.40 -7.32 4.92
CA ALA A 458 -8.50 -6.16 4.92
C ALA A 458 -7.27 -6.39 5.81
N ASN A 459 -7.44 -7.11 6.93
CA ASN A 459 -6.34 -7.51 7.79
C ASN A 459 -5.43 -8.54 7.09
N ARG A 460 -6.01 -9.61 6.51
CA ARG A 460 -5.24 -10.66 5.82
C ARG A 460 -4.54 -10.16 4.55
N SER A 461 -5.12 -9.20 3.84
CA SER A 461 -4.52 -8.59 2.66
C SER A 461 -3.52 -7.49 2.98
N GLY A 462 -3.35 -7.10 4.26
CA GLY A 462 -2.47 -6.00 4.66
C GLY A 462 -2.97 -4.61 4.28
N GLN A 463 -4.20 -4.48 3.77
CA GLN A 463 -4.76 -3.22 3.28
C GLN A 463 -5.44 -2.37 4.37
N LEU A 464 -5.55 -2.87 5.59
CA LEU A 464 -6.22 -2.19 6.70
C LEU A 464 -5.78 -0.71 6.86
N PRO A 465 -4.49 -0.35 6.79
CA PRO A 465 -4.06 1.06 6.89
C PRO A 465 -4.54 1.94 5.72
N LEU A 466 -4.68 1.40 4.51
CA LEU A 466 -5.21 2.16 3.37
C LEU A 466 -6.69 2.46 3.57
N TRP A 467 -7.48 1.45 3.95
CA TRP A 467 -8.90 1.61 4.24
C TRP A 467 -9.13 2.55 5.43
N ALA A 468 -8.28 2.48 6.45
CA ALA A 468 -8.31 3.40 7.58
C ALA A 468 -8.10 4.84 7.14
N LYS A 469 -7.12 5.12 6.26
CA LYS A 469 -6.90 6.48 5.71
C LYS A 469 -8.08 7.02 4.92
N VAL A 470 -8.79 6.17 4.18
CA VAL A 470 -10.02 6.57 3.49
C VAL A 470 -11.09 6.99 4.49
N VAL A 471 -11.30 6.19 5.54
CA VAL A 471 -12.29 6.46 6.59
C VAL A 471 -11.93 7.69 7.41
N ASP A 472 -10.67 7.82 7.84
CA ASP A 472 -10.15 8.92 8.64
C ASP A 472 -10.25 10.28 7.93
N SER A 473 -10.32 10.28 6.59
CA SER A 473 -10.56 11.50 5.83
C SER A 473 -11.91 12.16 6.16
N GLY A 474 -12.88 11.39 6.67
CA GLY A 474 -14.27 11.80 6.89
C GLY A 474 -15.03 12.18 5.61
N ARG A 475 -14.44 11.94 4.43
CA ARG A 475 -14.90 12.49 3.15
C ARG A 475 -15.37 11.44 2.14
N LEU A 476 -15.30 10.16 2.51
CA LEU A 476 -16.00 9.10 1.80
C LEU A 476 -17.52 9.22 2.05
N GLN A 477 -18.30 9.34 0.98
CA GLN A 477 -19.73 9.63 1.04
C GLN A 477 -20.60 8.36 1.19
N ASN A 478 -20.06 7.19 0.82
CA ASN A 478 -20.73 5.89 0.88
C ASN A 478 -19.94 4.86 1.72
N PRO A 479 -19.64 5.15 3.00
CA PRO A 479 -18.82 4.27 3.84
C PRO A 479 -19.45 2.89 4.09
N GLY A 480 -20.77 2.76 3.99
CA GLY A 480 -21.45 1.46 4.06
C GLY A 480 -21.04 0.50 2.95
N ASP A 481 -20.69 0.99 1.76
CA ASP A 481 -20.31 0.14 0.63
C ASP A 481 -18.91 -0.47 0.81
N LEU A 482 -18.10 0.04 1.76
CA LEU A 482 -16.75 -0.46 2.05
C LEU A 482 -16.73 -1.96 2.30
N ARG A 483 -17.70 -2.50 3.04
CA ARG A 483 -17.77 -3.95 3.30
C ARG A 483 -17.88 -4.76 2.01
N ARG A 484 -18.63 -4.28 1.01
CA ARG A 484 -18.78 -4.98 -0.27
C ARG A 484 -17.45 -4.95 -1.02
N ARG A 485 -16.83 -3.78 -1.14
CA ARG A 485 -15.59 -3.62 -1.93
C ARG A 485 -14.41 -4.34 -1.32
N ILE A 486 -14.24 -4.29 0.00
CA ILE A 486 -13.16 -5.01 0.68
C ILE A 486 -13.36 -6.51 0.47
N ASN A 487 -14.60 -6.99 0.53
CA ASN A 487 -14.91 -8.37 0.21
C ASN A 487 -14.58 -8.68 -1.26
N GLU A 488 -15.00 -7.86 -2.22
CA GLU A 488 -14.69 -8.05 -3.64
C GLU A 488 -13.18 -8.05 -3.91
N ALA A 489 -12.44 -7.07 -3.38
CA ALA A 489 -10.99 -6.95 -3.52
C ALA A 489 -10.20 -8.17 -2.98
N GLY A 490 -10.78 -8.96 -2.08
CA GLY A 490 -10.19 -10.19 -1.53
C GLY A 490 -10.96 -11.47 -1.88
N GLY A 491 -11.71 -11.48 -2.98
CA GLY A 491 -12.53 -12.61 -3.41
C GLY A 491 -11.82 -13.55 -4.38
N GLU A 492 -11.95 -14.86 -4.12
CA GLU A 492 -11.43 -15.96 -4.96
C GLU A 492 -12.08 -16.03 -6.37
N GLU A 493 -13.32 -15.53 -6.50
CA GLU A 493 -14.10 -15.61 -7.76
C GLU A 493 -13.80 -14.50 -8.78
N LEU A 494 -12.99 -13.49 -8.43
CA LEU A 494 -12.63 -12.42 -9.37
C LEU A 494 -11.33 -12.76 -10.09
N GLY A 495 -11.35 -12.71 -11.43
CA GLY A 495 -10.14 -12.84 -12.23
C GLY A 495 -9.05 -11.85 -11.81
N LYS A 496 -7.78 -12.22 -12.03
CA LYS A 496 -6.59 -11.52 -11.53
C LYS A 496 -6.56 -10.02 -11.88
N ASP A 497 -7.02 -9.64 -13.06
CA ASP A 497 -7.07 -8.25 -13.52
C ASP A 497 -8.04 -7.38 -12.69
N ASN A 498 -9.12 -7.96 -12.16
CA ASN A 498 -10.09 -7.21 -11.37
C ASN A 498 -9.54 -6.84 -9.99
N MET A 499 -8.79 -7.73 -9.33
CA MET A 499 -8.20 -7.41 -8.01
C MET A 499 -7.16 -6.30 -8.12
N LYS A 500 -6.31 -6.36 -9.14
CA LYS A 500 -5.29 -5.34 -9.40
C LYS A 500 -5.90 -3.96 -9.66
N ASN A 501 -6.94 -3.92 -10.50
CA ASN A 501 -7.67 -2.68 -10.76
C ASN A 501 -8.31 -2.12 -9.48
N LYS A 502 -8.95 -2.95 -8.65
CA LYS A 502 -9.55 -2.49 -7.37
C LYS A 502 -8.51 -1.94 -6.39
N ARG A 503 -7.30 -2.51 -6.37
CA ARG A 503 -6.18 -1.96 -5.59
C ARG A 503 -5.76 -0.57 -6.09
N ARG A 504 -5.50 -0.41 -7.40
CA ARG A 504 -5.13 0.90 -7.97
C ARG A 504 -6.20 1.96 -7.75
N GLN A 505 -7.48 1.57 -7.84
CA GLN A 505 -8.58 2.46 -7.49
C GLN A 505 -8.52 2.93 -6.03
N LEU A 506 -8.25 2.03 -5.07
CA LEU A 506 -8.07 2.42 -3.67
C LEU A 506 -6.87 3.36 -3.47
N GLU A 507 -5.74 3.08 -4.11
CA GLU A 507 -4.54 3.92 -4.07
C GLU A 507 -4.84 5.32 -4.61
N HIS A 508 -5.57 5.41 -5.73
CA HIS A 508 -6.01 6.68 -6.32
C HIS A 508 -6.95 7.46 -5.39
N VAL A 509 -7.95 6.81 -4.78
CA VAL A 509 -8.85 7.45 -3.79
C VAL A 509 -8.07 7.97 -2.58
N VAL A 510 -7.13 7.17 -2.06
CA VAL A 510 -6.27 7.59 -0.94
C VAL A 510 -5.39 8.78 -1.35
N HIS A 511 -4.83 8.77 -2.55
CA HIS A 511 -4.04 9.90 -3.08
C HIS A 511 -4.90 11.16 -3.17
N LEU A 512 -6.06 11.10 -3.82
CA LEU A 512 -7.00 12.21 -3.95
C LEU A 512 -7.34 12.81 -2.59
N LEU A 513 -7.71 11.97 -1.62
CA LEU A 513 -8.05 12.43 -0.28
C LEU A 513 -6.86 13.08 0.43
N ARG A 514 -5.61 12.65 0.16
CA ARG A 514 -4.43 13.30 0.74
C ARG A 514 -4.11 14.65 0.09
N THR A 515 -4.22 14.74 -1.24
CA THR A 515 -3.76 15.92 -2.00
C THR A 515 -4.82 16.99 -2.16
N ASP A 516 -6.09 16.62 -2.08
CA ASP A 516 -7.22 17.53 -2.19
C ASP A 516 -8.03 17.51 -0.88
N PRO A 517 -7.86 18.51 0.00
CA PRO A 517 -8.57 18.55 1.28
C PRO A 517 -10.09 18.79 1.13
N THR A 518 -10.55 19.24 -0.04
CA THR A 518 -11.96 19.55 -0.30
C THR A 518 -12.71 18.42 -1.00
N ALA A 519 -11.99 17.43 -1.52
CA ALA A 519 -12.56 16.30 -2.23
C ALA A 519 -13.53 15.50 -1.34
N ARG A 520 -14.71 15.24 -1.87
CA ARG A 520 -15.72 14.30 -1.35
C ARG A 520 -15.94 13.21 -2.39
N VAL A 521 -15.78 11.97 -1.98
CA VAL A 521 -15.63 10.83 -2.89
C VAL A 521 -16.72 9.80 -2.64
N TRP A 522 -17.33 9.35 -3.73
CA TRP A 522 -18.07 8.09 -3.84
C TRP A 522 -17.13 7.14 -4.57
N TYR A 523 -16.44 6.30 -3.81
CA TYR A 523 -15.67 5.22 -4.40
C TYR A 523 -16.68 4.24 -5.02
N ASP A 524 -16.40 3.58 -6.17
CA ASP A 524 -17.05 2.39 -6.80
C ASP A 524 -18.50 2.05 -6.36
N GLY A 525 -19.37 3.06 -6.30
CA GLY A 525 -20.65 3.02 -5.61
C GLY A 525 -21.66 3.99 -6.15
N ASN A 526 -22.88 3.90 -5.63
CA ASN A 526 -24.03 4.54 -6.23
C ASN A 526 -24.07 6.00 -5.82
N TYR A 527 -23.65 6.88 -6.72
CA TYR A 527 -23.94 8.30 -6.63
C TYR A 527 -25.40 8.51 -7.02
N THR A 528 -26.24 8.91 -6.07
CA THR A 528 -27.61 9.36 -6.36
C THR A 528 -27.54 10.84 -6.75
N ALA A 529 -27.83 11.14 -8.00
CA ALA A 529 -27.91 12.50 -8.49
C ALA A 529 -29.19 13.21 -8.01
N ASP A 530 -29.26 14.53 -8.20
CA ASP A 530 -30.40 15.36 -7.77
C ASP A 530 -31.72 14.96 -8.47
N ASP A 531 -31.65 14.26 -9.60
CA ASP A 531 -32.79 13.72 -10.35
C ASP A 531 -33.30 12.37 -9.80
N GLY A 532 -32.63 11.82 -8.77
CA GLY A 532 -32.95 10.53 -8.15
C GLY A 532 -32.35 9.32 -8.87
N ASN A 533 -31.67 9.51 -10.00
CA ASN A 533 -30.99 8.43 -10.72
C ASN A 533 -29.69 8.04 -10.00
N GLN A 534 -29.35 6.75 -10.06
CA GLN A 534 -28.10 6.23 -9.54
C GLN A 534 -27.08 6.05 -10.66
N TYR A 535 -25.85 6.47 -10.37
CA TYR A 535 -24.70 6.40 -11.26
C TYR A 535 -23.57 5.67 -10.55
N HIS A 536 -22.78 4.96 -11.34
CA HIS A 536 -21.72 4.09 -10.84
C HIS A 536 -20.47 4.25 -11.70
N ALA A 537 -19.32 4.39 -11.05
CA ALA A 537 -18.01 4.39 -11.68
C ALA A 537 -16.97 4.08 -10.61
N ASP A 538 -15.75 3.72 -11.02
CA ASP A 538 -14.64 3.44 -10.10
C ASP A 538 -14.46 4.54 -9.05
N GLU A 539 -14.58 5.81 -9.46
CA GLU A 539 -14.60 6.95 -8.54
C GLU A 539 -15.49 8.07 -9.07
N ILE A 540 -16.40 8.57 -8.25
CA ILE A 540 -17.14 9.80 -8.50
C ILE A 540 -16.78 10.76 -7.39
N TYR A 541 -16.38 11.98 -7.72
CA TYR A 541 -16.02 12.95 -6.69
C TYR A 541 -16.41 14.38 -7.03
N THR A 542 -16.52 15.16 -5.97
CA THR A 542 -16.67 16.61 -6.02
C THR A 542 -15.56 17.26 -5.23
N SER A 543 -15.06 18.39 -5.71
CA SER A 543 -13.95 19.13 -5.10
C SER A 543 -14.15 20.63 -5.34
N THR A 544 -13.36 21.47 -4.68
CA THR A 544 -13.24 22.90 -4.96
C THR A 544 -11.84 23.22 -5.49
N LYS A 545 -11.76 23.67 -6.75
CA LYS A 545 -10.53 24.16 -7.37
C LYS A 545 -10.70 25.62 -7.77
N ASP A 546 -9.80 26.49 -7.33
CA ASP A 546 -9.83 27.93 -7.61
C ASP A 546 -11.19 28.59 -7.29
N GLY A 547 -11.81 28.16 -6.19
CA GLY A 547 -13.12 28.64 -5.74
C GLY A 547 -14.32 28.12 -6.56
N LYS A 548 -14.11 27.19 -7.49
CA LYS A 548 -15.17 26.57 -8.30
C LYS A 548 -15.35 25.10 -7.94
N THR A 549 -16.60 24.66 -7.90
CA THR A 549 -16.91 23.25 -7.75
C THR A 549 -16.49 22.49 -9.00
N VAL A 550 -15.67 21.46 -8.81
CA VAL A 550 -15.28 20.49 -9.81
C VAL A 550 -16.05 19.19 -9.53
N LYS A 551 -16.63 18.60 -10.57
CA LYS A 551 -17.36 17.32 -10.50
C LYS A 551 -16.73 16.37 -11.51
N ARG A 552 -16.22 15.23 -11.06
CA ARG A 552 -15.55 14.25 -11.91
C ARG A 552 -16.06 12.85 -11.66
N CYS A 553 -16.13 12.10 -12.74
CA CYS A 553 -16.45 10.70 -12.76
C CYS A 553 -15.31 9.98 -13.48
N VAL A 554 -14.67 9.04 -12.80
CA VAL A 554 -13.37 8.50 -13.15
C VAL A 554 -13.48 7.00 -13.34
N GLN A 555 -12.86 6.51 -14.39
CA GLN A 555 -12.63 5.09 -14.65
C GLN A 555 -11.13 4.85 -14.68
N ILE A 556 -10.66 3.88 -13.91
CA ILE A 556 -9.24 3.59 -13.72
C ILE A 556 -8.94 2.23 -14.35
N LYS A 557 -7.92 2.19 -15.18
CA LYS A 557 -7.46 0.98 -15.87
C LYS A 557 -5.97 0.80 -15.68
N SER A 558 -5.60 -0.28 -15.01
CA SER A 558 -4.20 -0.67 -14.81
C SER A 558 -3.72 -1.45 -16.01
N LEU A 559 -2.55 -1.08 -16.55
CA LEU A 559 -2.01 -1.62 -17.77
C LEU A 559 -0.69 -2.33 -17.50
N THR A 560 -0.67 -3.63 -17.68
CA THR A 560 0.52 -4.49 -17.54
C THR A 560 1.31 -4.66 -18.84
N SER A 561 0.70 -4.30 -19.97
CA SER A 561 1.32 -4.38 -21.30
C SER A 561 0.73 -3.33 -22.22
N LEU A 562 1.58 -2.65 -22.99
CA LEU A 562 1.15 -1.65 -23.96
C LEU A 562 0.25 -2.23 -25.07
N GLY A 563 0.31 -3.54 -25.32
CA GLY A 563 -0.54 -4.21 -26.29
C GLY A 563 -2.04 -4.19 -25.94
N SER A 564 -2.41 -4.08 -24.66
CA SER A 564 -3.80 -4.05 -24.22
C SER A 564 -4.37 -2.64 -24.06
N LEU A 565 -3.59 -1.60 -24.39
CA LEU A 565 -3.99 -0.20 -24.24
C LEU A 565 -5.32 0.10 -24.94
N GLY A 566 -5.47 -0.32 -26.20
CA GLY A 566 -6.67 -0.05 -26.99
C GLY A 566 -7.93 -0.65 -26.36
N THR A 567 -7.84 -1.86 -25.81
CA THR A 567 -8.95 -2.53 -25.11
C THR A 567 -9.32 -1.79 -23.83
N HIS A 568 -8.33 -1.43 -23.00
CA HIS A 568 -8.59 -0.69 -21.75
C HIS A 568 -9.17 0.70 -22.00
N MET A 569 -8.68 1.40 -23.03
CA MET A 569 -9.25 2.70 -23.42
C MET A 569 -10.69 2.58 -23.90
N ARG A 570 -11.02 1.57 -24.71
CA ARG A 570 -12.39 1.30 -25.16
C ARG A 570 -13.31 1.00 -23.99
N ASP A 571 -12.87 0.10 -23.11
CA ASP A 571 -13.69 -0.38 -22.02
C ASP A 571 -13.97 0.74 -21.02
N GLY A 572 -12.94 1.47 -20.59
CA GLY A 572 -13.10 2.61 -19.70
C GLY A 572 -13.96 3.73 -20.32
N ALA A 573 -13.76 4.05 -21.60
CA ALA A 573 -14.59 5.04 -22.29
C ALA A 573 -16.07 4.60 -22.37
N ARG A 574 -16.34 3.32 -22.65
CA ARG A 574 -17.71 2.79 -22.67
C ARG A 574 -18.35 2.75 -21.28
N GLN A 575 -17.59 2.39 -20.24
CA GLN A 575 -18.04 2.37 -18.84
C GLN A 575 -18.40 3.78 -18.36
N LEU A 576 -17.63 4.81 -18.71
CA LEU A 576 -17.97 6.20 -18.37
C LEU A 576 -19.32 6.66 -18.97
N ASN A 577 -19.86 5.94 -19.96
CA ASN A 577 -21.05 6.34 -20.71
C ASN A 577 -22.18 5.29 -20.70
N GLY A 578 -22.09 4.24 -19.88
CA GLY A 578 -23.13 3.18 -19.84
C GLY A 578 -23.26 2.37 -21.14
N LEU A 579 -22.18 2.29 -21.93
CA LEU A 579 -22.17 1.62 -23.24
C LEU A 579 -21.49 0.24 -23.21
N LYS A 580 -21.04 -0.24 -22.04
CA LYS A 580 -20.38 -1.54 -21.90
C LYS A 580 -21.40 -2.59 -21.46
N ASP A 581 -21.62 -3.58 -22.32
CA ASP A 581 -22.50 -4.71 -22.01
C ASP A 581 -22.05 -5.44 -20.73
N GLY A 582 -22.99 -5.73 -19.85
CA GLY A 582 -22.72 -6.40 -18.57
C GLY A 582 -22.13 -5.50 -17.47
N SER A 583 -22.08 -4.19 -17.69
CA SER A 583 -21.63 -3.19 -16.72
C SER A 583 -22.76 -2.20 -16.43
N ASP A 584 -23.00 -1.87 -15.16
CA ASP A 584 -23.91 -0.79 -14.73
C ASP A 584 -23.20 0.57 -14.57
N GLU A 585 -21.88 0.58 -14.76
CA GLU A 585 -21.08 1.81 -14.76
C GLU A 585 -21.55 2.82 -15.81
N ASN A 586 -21.75 4.06 -15.37
CA ASN A 586 -22.11 5.22 -16.17
C ASN A 586 -21.90 6.51 -15.35
N CYS A 587 -21.41 7.57 -15.99
CA CYS A 587 -21.22 8.85 -15.31
C CYS A 587 -22.50 9.67 -15.18
N PRO A 588 -22.65 10.43 -14.08
CA PRO A 588 -23.76 11.37 -13.93
C PRO A 588 -23.66 12.52 -14.96
N PRO A 589 -24.79 13.04 -15.48
CA PRO A 589 -24.80 14.23 -16.32
C PRO A 589 -24.11 15.43 -15.67
N GLY A 590 -23.32 16.17 -16.44
CA GLY A 590 -22.61 17.36 -15.97
C GLY A 590 -21.34 17.09 -15.16
N PHE A 591 -20.92 15.83 -15.02
CA PHE A 591 -19.61 15.45 -14.51
C PHE A 591 -18.61 15.37 -15.67
N GLU A 592 -17.38 15.83 -15.44
CA GLU A 592 -16.25 15.59 -16.35
C GLU A 592 -15.91 14.08 -16.33
N ARG A 593 -15.96 13.43 -17.49
CA ARG A 593 -15.62 12.01 -17.67
C ARG A 593 -14.11 11.87 -17.82
N VAL A 594 -13.48 11.22 -16.85
CA VAL A 594 -12.03 11.06 -16.77
C VAL A 594 -11.66 9.59 -16.92
N LEU A 595 -10.83 9.28 -17.91
CA LEU A 595 -10.22 7.97 -18.05
C LEU A 595 -8.78 8.03 -17.57
N VAL A 596 -8.45 7.24 -16.55
CA VAL A 596 -7.10 7.09 -16.00
C VAL A 596 -6.53 5.75 -16.49
N ILE A 597 -5.39 5.80 -17.17
CA ILE A 597 -4.58 4.64 -17.54
C ILE A 597 -3.34 4.61 -16.65
N GLU A 598 -3.27 3.67 -15.72
CA GLU A 598 -2.10 3.48 -14.86
C GLU A 598 -1.16 2.46 -15.49
N LEU A 599 0.07 2.86 -15.77
CA LEU A 599 1.09 2.00 -16.33
C LEU A 599 1.84 1.30 -15.21
N GLU A 600 1.79 -0.02 -15.23
CA GLU A 600 2.43 -0.88 -14.25
C GLU A 600 3.92 -1.04 -14.56
N HIS A 601 4.74 -1.32 -13.55
CA HIS A 601 6.20 -1.42 -13.70
C HIS A 601 6.65 -2.39 -14.82
N ASN A 602 5.83 -3.40 -15.11
CA ASN A 602 6.10 -4.37 -16.18
C ASN A 602 5.76 -3.88 -17.60
N VAL A 603 5.29 -2.64 -17.81
CA VAL A 603 5.21 -2.04 -19.15
C VAL A 603 6.59 -1.75 -19.76
N GLY A 604 7.64 -1.84 -18.93
CA GLY A 604 9.03 -1.71 -19.32
C GLY A 604 9.62 -0.32 -18.99
N PRO A 605 10.95 -0.24 -18.75
CA PRO A 605 11.61 0.98 -18.29
C PRO A 605 11.50 2.18 -19.23
N GLY A 606 11.37 1.93 -20.55
CA GLY A 606 11.21 2.98 -21.56
C GLY A 606 9.96 3.82 -21.32
N MET A 607 8.79 3.18 -21.25
CA MET A 607 7.53 3.88 -20.98
C MET A 607 7.39 4.27 -19.51
N GLU A 608 7.93 3.49 -18.58
CA GLU A 608 7.85 3.76 -17.15
C GLU A 608 8.60 5.05 -16.77
N TYR A 609 9.87 5.18 -17.17
CA TYR A 609 10.76 6.27 -16.75
C TYR A 609 11.08 7.29 -17.85
N GLY A 610 11.06 6.87 -19.12
CA GLY A 610 11.26 7.73 -20.29
C GLY A 610 9.95 8.23 -20.94
N GLY A 611 8.80 7.80 -20.40
CA GLY A 611 7.47 8.18 -20.89
C GLY A 611 7.01 9.53 -20.31
N ILE A 612 7.75 10.62 -20.55
CA ILE A 612 7.25 11.95 -20.20
C ILE A 612 6.10 12.37 -21.13
N ARG A 613 5.33 13.40 -20.75
CA ARG A 613 4.13 13.83 -21.48
C ARG A 613 4.31 13.93 -23.01
N PRO A 614 5.34 14.61 -23.57
CA PRO A 614 5.52 14.67 -25.03
C PRO A 614 5.74 13.30 -25.69
N VAL A 615 6.45 12.40 -25.00
CA VAL A 615 6.73 11.04 -25.50
C VAL A 615 5.48 10.17 -25.46
N VAL A 616 4.72 10.24 -24.36
CA VAL A 616 3.42 9.54 -24.27
C VAL A 616 2.46 10.08 -25.33
N GLU A 617 2.44 11.39 -25.57
CA GLU A 617 1.64 11.99 -26.63
C GLU A 617 2.04 11.50 -28.02
N ALA A 618 3.34 11.47 -28.34
CA ALA A 618 3.84 10.95 -29.61
C ALA A 618 3.51 9.45 -29.77
N PHE A 619 3.68 8.66 -28.71
CA PHE A 619 3.29 7.26 -28.67
C PHE A 619 1.79 7.12 -28.94
N LEU A 620 0.93 7.86 -28.23
CA LEU A 620 -0.52 7.82 -28.42
C LEU A 620 -0.93 8.25 -29.82
N LYS A 621 -0.21 9.18 -30.46
CA LYS A 621 -0.45 9.65 -31.85
C LYS A 621 0.00 8.71 -32.94
N ALA A 622 0.90 7.77 -32.65
CA ALA A 622 1.43 6.84 -33.64
C ALA A 622 0.31 6.06 -34.35
N ASP A 623 0.52 5.70 -35.63
CA ASP A 623 -0.48 4.99 -36.45
C ASP A 623 -0.89 3.66 -35.82
N LYS A 624 0.06 2.93 -35.21
CA LYS A 624 -0.20 1.69 -34.48
C LYS A 624 -1.22 1.85 -33.34
N ASN A 625 -1.35 3.06 -32.79
CA ASN A 625 -2.25 3.39 -31.69
C ASN A 625 -3.51 4.14 -32.16
N GLN A 626 -3.75 4.24 -33.48
CA GLN A 626 -4.92 4.92 -34.04
C GLN A 626 -6.23 4.31 -33.53
N GLN A 627 -6.32 2.98 -33.47
CA GLN A 627 -7.51 2.29 -32.94
C GLN A 627 -7.76 2.65 -31.47
N ALA A 628 -6.71 2.76 -30.64
CA ALA A 628 -6.84 3.14 -29.24
C ALA A 628 -7.42 4.56 -29.09
N ARG A 629 -7.03 5.50 -29.97
CA ARG A 629 -7.62 6.84 -30.03
C ARG A 629 -9.07 6.82 -30.51
N GLN A 630 -9.37 6.04 -31.55
CA GLN A 630 -10.74 5.90 -32.07
C GLN A 630 -11.70 5.27 -31.06
N ASN A 631 -11.19 4.42 -30.17
CA ASN A 631 -11.97 3.80 -29.10
C ASN A 631 -12.48 4.81 -28.05
N LEU A 632 -12.00 6.05 -28.07
CA LEU A 632 -12.53 7.16 -27.26
C LEU A 632 -13.73 7.87 -27.91
N CYS A 633 -14.13 7.47 -29.12
CA CYS A 633 -15.26 8.04 -29.84
C CYS A 633 -16.52 7.18 -29.75
N GLY A 634 -17.67 7.84 -29.64
CA GLY A 634 -18.98 7.23 -29.79
C GLY A 634 -19.29 6.92 -31.25
N SER A 635 -20.32 6.10 -31.47
CA SER A 635 -20.81 5.76 -32.82
C SER A 635 -21.27 6.98 -33.63
N ASP A 636 -21.64 8.06 -32.94
CA ASP A 636 -22.08 9.34 -33.49
C ASP A 636 -20.94 10.38 -33.62
N ARG A 637 -19.68 9.95 -33.46
CA ARG A 637 -18.49 10.81 -33.42
C ARG A 637 -18.48 11.82 -32.26
N THR A 638 -19.14 11.50 -31.15
CA THR A 638 -18.97 12.28 -29.92
C THR A 638 -17.76 11.78 -29.11
N ASN A 639 -17.14 12.68 -28.34
CA ASN A 639 -16.12 12.29 -27.37
C ASN A 639 -16.80 11.53 -26.21
N LEU A 640 -16.34 10.32 -25.93
CA LEU A 640 -16.76 9.53 -24.77
C LEU A 640 -16.01 9.92 -23.49
N VAL A 641 -14.88 10.60 -23.63
CA VAL A 641 -14.01 11.00 -22.52
C VAL A 641 -13.70 12.49 -22.66
N ASP A 642 -13.77 13.22 -21.54
CA ASP A 642 -13.45 14.65 -21.49
C ASP A 642 -11.99 14.88 -21.09
N ARG A 643 -11.41 13.97 -20.30
CA ARG A 643 -10.00 13.98 -19.91
C ARG A 643 -9.37 12.59 -19.94
N LEU A 644 -8.24 12.47 -20.63
CA LEU A 644 -7.37 11.29 -20.55
C LEU A 644 -6.22 11.59 -19.60
N VAL A 645 -5.96 10.69 -18.65
CA VAL A 645 -4.83 10.72 -17.73
C VAL A 645 -4.02 9.46 -17.91
N VAL A 646 -2.70 9.59 -18.05
CA VAL A 646 -1.76 8.47 -18.05
C VAL A 646 -0.81 8.64 -16.87
N VAL A 647 -0.68 7.63 -16.02
CA VAL A 647 0.19 7.64 -14.84
C VAL A 647 1.32 6.63 -15.06
N ASN A 648 2.57 7.03 -14.86
CA ASN A 648 3.75 6.16 -14.91
C ASN A 648 4.83 6.63 -13.93
N GLY A 649 5.99 5.96 -13.89
CA GLY A 649 7.13 6.33 -13.06
C GLY A 649 7.69 7.74 -13.33
N ALA A 650 7.47 8.28 -14.53
CA ALA A 650 7.84 9.65 -14.89
C ALA A 650 6.83 10.71 -14.42
N GLY A 651 5.61 10.32 -14.03
CA GLY A 651 4.60 11.18 -13.43
C GLY A 651 3.18 10.99 -13.96
N THR A 652 2.33 11.98 -13.71
CA THR A 652 0.93 12.03 -14.17
C THR A 652 0.80 12.98 -15.36
N HIS A 653 0.33 12.46 -16.48
CA HIS A 653 0.19 13.20 -17.74
C HIS A 653 -1.28 13.33 -18.13
N GLU A 654 -1.75 14.55 -18.35
CA GLU A 654 -3.18 14.82 -18.58
C GLU A 654 -3.44 15.55 -19.91
N TRP A 655 -4.52 15.18 -20.59
CA TRP A 655 -5.01 15.85 -21.80
C TRP A 655 -6.53 16.08 -21.70
N THR A 656 -6.96 17.32 -21.97
CA THR A 656 -8.38 17.73 -21.94
C THR A 656 -8.94 18.14 -23.30
N ASP A 657 -8.07 18.43 -24.27
CA ASP A 657 -8.46 18.74 -25.66
C ASP A 657 -7.95 17.61 -26.55
N LEU A 658 -8.62 16.47 -26.48
CA LEU A 658 -8.16 15.21 -27.09
C LEU A 658 -8.10 15.29 -28.63
N GLY A 659 -9.02 16.02 -29.24
CA GLY A 659 -9.04 16.24 -30.69
C GLY A 659 -7.81 17.02 -31.16
N LYS A 660 -7.53 18.17 -30.53
CA LYS A 660 -6.38 19.00 -30.92
C LYS A 660 -5.05 18.41 -30.51
N THR A 661 -4.97 17.86 -29.30
CA THR A 661 -3.69 17.44 -28.71
C THR A 661 -3.33 16.01 -29.06
N LEU A 662 -4.27 15.07 -29.15
CA LEU A 662 -3.99 13.67 -29.44
C LEU A 662 -4.44 13.23 -30.84
N GLY A 663 -5.15 14.07 -31.59
CA GLY A 663 -5.70 13.70 -32.89
C GLY A 663 -6.80 12.64 -32.77
N VAL A 664 -7.59 12.70 -31.70
CA VAL A 664 -8.78 11.86 -31.53
C VAL A 664 -9.83 12.31 -32.55
N PRO A 665 -10.30 11.43 -33.46
CA PRO A 665 -11.06 11.82 -34.65
C PRO A 665 -12.58 11.84 -34.44
N CYS A 666 -13.03 12.13 -33.21
CA CYS A 666 -14.43 12.46 -32.96
C CYS A 666 -14.63 13.91 -33.51
#